data_AF-A0A956U434-F1
#
_entry.id   AF-A0A956U434-F1
#
_cell.length_a   1.000
_cell.length_b   1.000
_cell.length_c   1.000
_cell.angle_alpha   90.00
_cell.angle_beta   90.00
_cell.angle_gamma   90.00
#
_symmetry.space_group_name_H-M   'P 1'
#
loop_
_entity.id
_entity.type
_entity.pdbx_description
1 polymer ?
#
loop_
_entity_poly.entity_id
_entity_poly.type
_entity_poly.pdbx_seq_one_letter_code
_entity_poly.pdbx_strand_id
1 'polypeptide(L)'
;MSTDQDVNKDKRPPTGGLTASYDDSLVKVLLYSLAAGLVIVLYVLIVVRVEKTRTKIDPVDRACMIAAEEMTRTVVSHPRFGLIGLDDNRLEENTSYGMEPSPVRSLNSINASIKVAADFASKIDSRLMTDLIDQDLDVLSDLEASLYTKLADSLKETNTEEGNPAYVKAYQSLRSALPNNINIKSLKLTMGGYGKSSGRQTSIKAPETGASGATYAENGFYRENIPVPVTTSHSVRFYKTYELSKSVPPEKFVLKSEGMLPAAVLLEATLEDSHDGSQKKKSACALIGSPSEAPSASCLVLRFPQGMPVSSNKLSFFFQTEIQPENSEGYWGQALDGSVPGKGHLCPTIDPVLTPMKPDQAIVCSLYNWLKNIAPAPSLDQLDKLMEADFASAYSREKLTRFNYVNSCIAIDTGARQRAFLNATMPGYNGQHALANCFEYPNQSSVFPSSALPVVIDREGRALLSGRADFNEELVNSYLDSLYSTNLAALETMATARRLSRKYQAIADDKRVKLARTAGRNALNIAEKSFEIAERSFALLGNGLHKIDRSEAYLVGRQFVFLPAERPLTEDDLLKQDSSLIWTRKDASTSASVLIPWKDYFHGTGGVTVEGKPLDLVLAENLKPPCTGPLTVVFDSRDLQSGGAVIPHLSRTYPFEAHPITEGQSAYYCVNGLKTGSKPEVCWSILIRDNAFHKNTATSGNRYPLKNRHQWHREFEPPFASCPQLSFEIQIRRPLPRVDSVPRSTLVTDPRFDRKSPVVPPIPAEMM
;
A
#
# COMPACT_ATOMS: atom_id res chain seq x y z
N MET A 1 -28.76 42.97 19.55
CA MET A 1 -29.95 43.01 18.68
C MET A 1 -30.31 41.55 18.41
N SER A 2 -31.01 40.78 19.25
CA SER A 2 -32.33 40.98 19.90
C SER A 2 -33.42 41.29 18.86
N THR A 3 -34.59 40.64 18.82
CA THR A 3 -35.20 39.53 19.58
C THR A 3 -36.52 39.18 18.85
N ASP A 4 -36.95 37.93 18.97
CA ASP A 4 -38.31 37.45 19.28
C ASP A 4 -39.58 37.72 18.44
N GLN A 5 -40.30 36.59 18.30
CA GLN A 5 -41.72 36.31 18.61
C GLN A 5 -42.87 36.77 17.69
N ASP A 6 -43.49 35.77 17.07
CA ASP A 6 -44.79 35.14 17.43
C ASP A 6 -46.10 35.96 17.49
N VAL A 7 -47.18 35.26 17.05
CA VAL A 7 -48.58 35.34 17.52
C VAL A 7 -49.65 36.16 16.72
N ASN A 8 -50.56 35.36 16.11
CA ASN A 8 -52.05 35.43 16.06
C ASN A 8 -52.88 36.28 15.07
N LYS A 9 -53.83 35.52 14.46
CA LYS A 9 -55.31 35.68 14.43
C LYS A 9 -56.04 36.42 13.28
N ASP A 10 -56.79 35.56 12.58
CA ASP A 10 -58.26 35.60 12.35
C ASP A 10 -58.92 36.49 11.25
N LYS A 11 -59.56 35.76 10.32
CA LYS A 11 -60.99 35.85 9.86
C LYS A 11 -61.35 36.39 8.45
N ARG A 12 -61.64 35.40 7.57
CA ARG A 12 -62.83 35.16 6.67
C ARG A 12 -63.12 36.11 5.48
N PRO A 13 -63.99 35.72 4.51
CA PRO A 13 -63.93 34.58 3.56
C PRO A 13 -64.15 35.04 2.08
N PRO A 14 -64.09 34.16 1.07
CA PRO A 14 -65.28 33.97 0.22
C PRO A 14 -65.48 32.49 -0.19
N THR A 15 -66.64 31.87 0.06
CA THR A 15 -67.77 31.67 -0.87
C THR A 15 -67.41 31.27 -2.31
N GLY A 16 -67.78 30.02 -2.65
CA GLY A 16 -68.33 29.67 -3.96
C GLY A 16 -67.46 28.75 -4.83
N GLY A 17 -67.83 27.47 -4.94
CA GLY A 17 -67.35 26.59 -6.01
C GLY A 17 -67.22 25.11 -5.65
N LEU A 18 -68.31 24.46 -5.26
CA LEU A 18 -68.38 22.99 -5.17
C LEU A 18 -68.57 22.40 -6.58
N THR A 19 -67.46 22.05 -7.24
CA THR A 19 -67.45 20.98 -8.24
C THR A 19 -66.74 19.78 -7.60
N ALA A 20 -67.48 18.70 -7.38
CA ALA A 20 -66.96 17.46 -6.84
C ALA A 20 -65.90 16.85 -7.80
N SER A 21 -64.63 17.10 -7.50
CA SER A 21 -63.48 16.38 -8.05
C SER A 21 -63.23 15.16 -7.18
N TYR A 22 -64.09 14.14 -7.28
CA TYR A 22 -63.79 12.80 -6.81
C TYR A 22 -63.27 11.96 -7.98
N ASP A 23 -62.32 11.08 -7.67
CA ASP A 23 -61.89 9.89 -8.42
C ASP A 23 -60.63 9.89 -9.30
N ASP A 24 -59.77 10.91 -9.33
CA ASP A 24 -58.49 10.73 -10.06
C ASP A 24 -57.41 10.03 -9.21
N SER A 25 -57.43 10.21 -7.89
CA SER A 25 -56.49 9.57 -6.96
C SER A 25 -56.86 8.11 -6.65
N LEU A 26 -58.15 7.80 -6.54
CA LEU A 26 -58.64 6.45 -6.24
C LEU A 26 -58.45 5.52 -7.45
N VAL A 27 -58.71 6.02 -8.67
CA VAL A 27 -58.44 5.30 -9.92
C VAL A 27 -56.94 5.03 -10.11
N LYS A 28 -56.06 5.98 -9.74
CA LYS A 28 -54.59 5.76 -9.79
C LYS A 28 -54.16 4.66 -8.83
N VAL A 29 -54.64 4.66 -7.58
CA VAL A 29 -54.31 3.61 -6.60
C VAL A 29 -54.79 2.23 -7.07
N LEU A 30 -55.97 2.17 -7.69
CA LEU A 30 -56.52 0.92 -8.25
C LEU A 30 -55.73 0.43 -9.48
N LEU A 31 -55.27 1.34 -10.35
CA LEU A 31 -54.40 1.02 -11.48
C LEU A 31 -53.01 0.54 -11.02
N TYR A 32 -52.42 1.16 -10.00
CA TYR A 32 -51.13 0.73 -9.46
C TYR A 32 -51.21 -0.63 -8.79
N SER A 33 -52.28 -0.93 -8.05
CA SER A 33 -52.47 -2.24 -7.42
C SER A 33 -52.72 -3.35 -8.46
N LEU A 34 -53.47 -3.05 -9.53
CA LEU A 34 -53.64 -3.96 -10.66
C LEU A 34 -52.32 -4.21 -11.41
N ALA A 35 -51.53 -3.16 -11.66
CA ALA A 35 -50.23 -3.27 -12.30
C ALA A 35 -49.24 -4.09 -11.43
N ALA A 36 -49.19 -3.84 -10.13
CA ALA A 36 -48.37 -4.61 -9.19
C ALA A 36 -48.80 -6.07 -9.13
N GLY A 37 -50.12 -6.34 -9.06
CA GLY A 37 -50.66 -7.70 -9.10
C GLY A 37 -50.30 -8.43 -10.40
N LEU A 38 -50.38 -7.74 -11.54
CA LEU A 38 -50.01 -8.30 -12.84
C LEU A 38 -48.51 -8.64 -12.92
N VAL A 39 -47.64 -7.78 -12.38
CA VAL A 39 -46.19 -8.03 -12.29
C VAL A 39 -45.89 -9.26 -11.42
N ILE A 40 -46.56 -9.41 -10.28
CA ILE A 40 -46.39 -10.59 -9.41
C ILE A 40 -46.85 -11.87 -10.11
N VAL A 41 -48.00 -11.85 -10.79
CA VAL A 41 -48.49 -13.00 -11.55
C VAL A 41 -47.54 -13.36 -12.69
N LEU A 42 -47.01 -12.37 -13.42
CA LEU A 42 -46.03 -12.59 -14.47
C LEU A 42 -44.72 -13.18 -13.91
N TYR A 43 -44.27 -12.68 -12.76
CA TYR A 43 -43.11 -13.22 -12.04
C TYR A 43 -43.32 -14.69 -11.65
N VAL A 44 -44.46 -15.03 -11.04
CA VAL A 44 -44.79 -16.41 -10.68
C VAL A 44 -44.87 -17.31 -11.91
N LEU A 45 -45.49 -16.86 -13.00
CA LEU A 45 -45.53 -17.62 -14.26
C LEU A 45 -44.14 -17.82 -14.86
N ILE A 46 -43.26 -16.82 -14.78
CA ILE A 46 -41.86 -16.95 -15.21
C ILE A 46 -41.13 -17.96 -14.33
N VAL A 47 -41.25 -17.90 -13.00
CA VAL A 47 -40.64 -18.86 -12.07
C VAL A 47 -41.13 -20.27 -12.35
N VAL A 48 -42.44 -20.49 -12.45
CA VAL A 48 -43.04 -21.80 -12.77
C VAL A 48 -42.58 -22.27 -14.15
N ARG A 49 -42.49 -21.40 -15.15
CA ARG A 49 -42.01 -21.77 -16.49
C ARG A 49 -40.53 -22.13 -16.47
N VAL A 50 -39.69 -21.38 -15.75
CA VAL A 50 -38.26 -21.66 -15.55
C VAL A 50 -38.08 -23.01 -14.85
N GLU A 51 -38.87 -23.27 -13.82
CA GLU A 51 -38.88 -24.53 -13.08
C GLU A 51 -39.36 -25.70 -13.94
N LYS A 52 -40.39 -25.48 -14.78
CA LYS A 52 -40.89 -26.47 -15.75
C LYS A 52 -39.93 -26.72 -16.92
N THR A 53 -39.08 -25.76 -17.28
CA THR A 53 -37.93 -25.99 -18.18
C THR A 53 -36.78 -26.70 -17.48
N ARG A 54 -36.57 -26.49 -16.18
CA ARG A 54 -35.59 -27.26 -15.38
C ARG A 54 -36.02 -28.73 -15.21
N THR A 55 -37.32 -29.05 -15.15
CA THR A 55 -37.82 -30.43 -15.10
C THR A 55 -37.73 -31.22 -16.41
N LYS A 56 -37.19 -30.65 -17.49
CA LYS A 56 -36.86 -31.41 -18.72
C LYS A 56 -35.51 -32.12 -18.68
N ILE A 57 -34.66 -31.82 -17.69
CA ILE A 57 -33.37 -32.51 -17.54
C ILE A 57 -33.66 -33.87 -16.91
N ASP A 58 -33.15 -34.94 -17.52
CA ASP A 58 -33.28 -36.29 -16.97
C ASP A 58 -32.75 -36.30 -15.52
N PRO A 59 -33.49 -36.86 -14.54
CA PRO A 59 -33.00 -37.01 -13.17
C PRO A 59 -31.58 -37.60 -13.07
N VAL A 60 -31.24 -38.50 -14.00
CA VAL A 60 -29.91 -39.13 -14.08
C VAL A 60 -28.84 -38.13 -14.54
N ASP A 61 -29.14 -37.28 -15.53
CA ASP A 61 -28.26 -36.19 -15.97
C ASP A 61 -28.01 -35.19 -14.85
N ARG A 62 -29.06 -34.81 -14.12
CA ARG A 62 -28.96 -33.88 -12.99
C ARG A 62 -28.09 -34.46 -11.87
N ALA A 63 -28.29 -35.72 -11.52
CA ALA A 63 -27.46 -36.40 -10.51
C ALA A 63 -25.99 -36.49 -10.95
N CYS A 64 -25.73 -36.76 -12.24
CA CYS A 64 -24.37 -36.80 -12.79
C CYS A 64 -23.69 -35.42 -12.75
N MET A 65 -24.43 -34.36 -13.07
CA MET A 65 -23.97 -32.97 -12.94
C MET A 65 -23.59 -32.60 -11.51
N ILE A 66 -24.42 -32.98 -10.54
CA ILE A 66 -24.13 -32.74 -9.12
C ILE A 66 -22.89 -33.51 -8.68
N ALA A 67 -22.70 -34.75 -9.14
CA ALA A 67 -21.46 -35.49 -8.89
C ALA A 67 -20.25 -34.73 -9.44
N ALA A 68 -20.33 -34.21 -10.67
CA ALA A 68 -19.26 -33.44 -11.29
C ALA A 68 -18.93 -32.15 -10.51
N GLU A 69 -19.96 -31.41 -10.09
CA GLU A 69 -19.80 -30.21 -9.26
C GLU A 69 -19.13 -30.53 -7.91
N GLU A 70 -19.53 -31.62 -7.25
CA GLU A 70 -18.92 -32.04 -5.98
C GLU A 70 -17.48 -32.52 -6.14
N MET A 71 -17.13 -33.13 -7.28
CA MET A 71 -15.74 -33.45 -7.59
C MET A 71 -14.87 -32.19 -7.72
N THR A 72 -15.39 -31.08 -8.27
CA THR A 72 -14.62 -29.81 -8.32
C THR A 72 -14.31 -29.23 -6.94
N ARG A 73 -15.12 -29.57 -5.92
CA ARG A 73 -14.93 -29.15 -4.52
C ARG A 73 -13.96 -30.03 -3.75
N THR A 74 -13.53 -31.15 -4.32
CA THR A 74 -12.57 -32.04 -3.67
C THR A 74 -11.18 -31.43 -3.72
N VAL A 75 -10.62 -31.17 -2.54
CA VAL A 75 -9.28 -30.57 -2.40
C VAL A 75 -8.36 -31.39 -1.51
N VAL A 76 -7.06 -31.26 -1.73
CA VAL A 76 -6.00 -31.74 -0.83
C VAL A 76 -5.28 -30.54 -0.24
N SER A 77 -5.02 -30.56 1.07
CA SER A 77 -4.27 -29.51 1.74
C SER A 77 -2.80 -29.91 1.88
N HIS A 78 -1.89 -28.99 1.58
CA HIS A 78 -0.46 -29.18 1.78
C HIS A 78 0.20 -27.92 2.37
N PRO A 79 1.14 -28.02 3.32
CA PRO A 79 1.78 -26.85 3.93
C PRO A 79 2.43 -25.90 2.92
N ARG A 80 3.07 -26.44 1.86
CA ARG A 80 3.76 -25.63 0.84
C ARG A 80 2.85 -25.02 -0.23
N PHE A 81 1.75 -25.69 -0.59
CA PHE A 81 0.92 -25.31 -1.75
C PHE A 81 -0.49 -24.84 -1.36
N GLY A 82 -0.89 -25.01 -0.10
CA GLY A 82 -2.24 -24.70 0.37
C GLY A 82 -3.24 -25.73 -0.12
N LEU A 83 -4.44 -25.26 -0.44
CA LEU A 83 -5.52 -26.09 -0.96
C LEU A 83 -5.34 -26.28 -2.46
N ILE A 84 -5.22 -27.54 -2.88
CA ILE A 84 -5.03 -27.94 -4.27
C ILE A 84 -6.27 -28.69 -4.75
N GLY A 85 -6.78 -28.31 -5.91
CA GLY A 85 -7.94 -28.94 -6.55
C GLY A 85 -7.77 -29.11 -8.06
N LEU A 86 -8.88 -29.43 -8.73
CA LEU A 86 -8.92 -29.56 -10.19
C LEU A 86 -8.92 -28.20 -10.91
N ASP A 87 -9.55 -27.19 -10.31
CA ASP A 87 -9.75 -25.84 -10.85
C ASP A 87 -9.38 -24.76 -9.82
N ASP A 88 -9.08 -23.55 -10.31
CA ASP A 88 -8.78 -22.38 -9.46
C ASP A 88 -10.08 -21.72 -8.98
N ASN A 89 -10.54 -22.05 -7.76
CA ASN A 89 -11.80 -21.57 -7.19
C ASN A 89 -11.63 -21.12 -5.73
N ARG A 90 -12.70 -20.61 -5.12
CA ARG A 90 -12.81 -20.48 -3.66
C ARG A 90 -13.74 -21.54 -3.10
N LEU A 91 -13.32 -22.16 -2.00
CA LEU A 91 -14.21 -23.02 -1.23
C LEU A 91 -15.13 -22.14 -0.40
N GLU A 92 -16.39 -22.01 -0.83
CA GLU A 92 -17.48 -21.47 -0.02
C GLU A 92 -17.79 -22.44 1.13
N GLU A 93 -16.90 -22.53 2.13
CA GLU A 93 -17.30 -23.09 3.41
C GLU A 93 -18.21 -22.09 4.12
N ASN A 94 -19.19 -22.59 4.88
CA ASN A 94 -20.03 -21.79 5.78
C ASN A 94 -19.17 -21.17 6.88
N THR A 95 -18.36 -20.16 6.55
CA THR A 95 -17.54 -19.43 7.51
C THR A 95 -18.46 -18.47 8.26
N SER A 96 -19.09 -18.96 9.32
CA SER A 96 -19.98 -18.23 10.23
C SER A 96 -19.34 -17.01 10.92
N TYR A 97 -18.08 -16.68 10.60
CA TYR A 97 -17.26 -15.66 11.25
C TYR A 97 -16.63 -14.63 10.30
N GLY A 98 -17.12 -14.52 9.05
CA GLY A 98 -16.64 -13.48 8.12
C GLY A 98 -15.18 -13.64 7.67
N MET A 99 -14.61 -14.85 7.79
CA MET A 99 -13.33 -15.17 7.17
C MET A 99 -13.52 -15.30 5.67
N GLU A 100 -12.63 -14.68 4.87
CA GLU A 100 -12.66 -14.89 3.42
C GLU A 100 -12.36 -16.37 3.10
N PRO A 101 -13.08 -16.96 2.14
CA PRO A 101 -12.86 -18.35 1.77
C PRO A 101 -11.43 -18.54 1.24
N SER A 102 -10.80 -19.63 1.67
CA SER A 102 -9.43 -19.98 1.28
C SER A 102 -9.37 -20.24 -0.24
N PRO A 103 -8.41 -19.63 -0.95
CA PRO A 103 -8.25 -19.87 -2.38
C PRO A 103 -7.76 -21.30 -2.61
N VAL A 104 -8.43 -22.01 -3.52
CA VAL A 104 -8.00 -23.30 -4.06
C VAL A 104 -7.24 -23.04 -5.35
N ARG A 105 -6.07 -23.66 -5.49
CA ARG A 105 -5.29 -23.60 -6.71
C ARG A 105 -5.41 -24.88 -7.51
N SER A 106 -5.56 -24.77 -8.82
CA SER A 106 -5.53 -25.93 -9.70
C SER A 106 -4.12 -26.50 -9.81
N LEU A 107 -4.03 -27.82 -9.92
CA LEU A 107 -2.75 -28.48 -10.22
C LEU A 107 -2.14 -27.94 -11.52
N ASN A 108 -2.98 -27.62 -12.52
CA ASN A 108 -2.57 -27.00 -13.77
C ASN A 108 -1.88 -25.65 -13.56
N SER A 109 -2.46 -24.77 -12.74
CA SER A 109 -1.89 -23.45 -12.46
C SER A 109 -0.58 -23.53 -11.69
N ILE A 110 -0.45 -24.49 -10.77
CA ILE A 110 0.81 -24.75 -10.05
C ILE A 110 1.88 -25.28 -11.03
N ASN A 111 1.56 -26.28 -11.83
CA ASN A 111 2.46 -26.86 -12.83
C ASN A 111 2.92 -25.79 -13.85
N ALA A 112 2.02 -24.90 -14.27
CA ALA A 112 2.36 -23.80 -15.16
C ALA A 112 3.35 -22.82 -14.50
N SER A 113 3.12 -22.49 -13.23
CA SER A 113 3.97 -21.57 -12.46
C SER A 113 5.37 -22.14 -12.26
N ILE A 114 5.47 -23.42 -11.92
CA ILE A 114 6.75 -24.12 -11.76
C ILE A 114 7.49 -24.26 -13.09
N LYS A 115 6.78 -24.56 -14.19
CA LYS A 115 7.39 -24.61 -15.52
C LYS A 115 8.03 -23.28 -15.91
N VAL A 116 7.31 -22.18 -15.72
CA VAL A 116 7.84 -20.83 -15.97
C VAL A 116 9.04 -20.54 -15.06
N ALA A 117 8.94 -20.91 -13.77
CA ALA A 117 10.05 -20.74 -12.84
C ALA A 117 11.29 -21.55 -13.24
N ALA A 118 11.12 -22.76 -13.79
CA ALA A 118 12.23 -23.59 -14.27
C ALA A 118 12.90 -22.99 -15.51
N ASP A 119 12.11 -22.50 -16.46
CA ASP A 119 12.65 -21.81 -17.63
C ASP A 119 13.40 -20.53 -17.22
N PHE A 120 12.86 -19.80 -16.24
CA PHE A 120 13.53 -18.63 -15.68
C PHE A 120 14.81 -19.01 -14.92
N ALA A 121 14.78 -20.08 -14.11
CA ALA A 121 15.94 -20.59 -13.38
C ALA A 121 17.09 -20.95 -14.32
N SER A 122 16.78 -21.63 -15.43
CA SER A 122 17.76 -21.95 -16.47
C SER A 122 18.34 -20.69 -17.12
N LYS A 123 17.50 -19.66 -17.32
CA LYS A 123 17.93 -18.39 -17.91
C LYS A 123 18.88 -17.59 -17.01
N ILE A 124 18.64 -17.59 -15.70
CA ILE A 124 19.51 -16.91 -14.72
C ILE A 124 20.62 -17.79 -14.16
N ASP A 125 20.79 -19.01 -14.72
CA ASP A 125 21.75 -20.03 -14.28
C ASP A 125 21.72 -20.30 -12.76
N SER A 126 20.51 -20.39 -12.20
CA SER A 126 20.32 -20.58 -10.76
C SER A 126 20.12 -22.06 -10.40
N ARG A 127 21.19 -22.69 -9.91
CA ARG A 127 21.13 -24.05 -9.36
C ARG A 127 20.19 -24.14 -8.16
N LEU A 128 20.21 -23.16 -7.26
CA LEU A 128 19.34 -23.15 -6.08
C LEU A 128 17.85 -23.17 -6.45
N MET A 129 17.45 -22.34 -7.43
CA MET A 129 16.05 -22.34 -7.88
C MET A 129 15.67 -23.69 -8.51
N THR A 130 16.59 -24.32 -9.24
CA THR A 130 16.39 -25.65 -9.83
C THR A 130 16.22 -26.72 -8.74
N ASP A 131 17.06 -26.71 -7.71
CA ASP A 131 16.96 -27.66 -6.58
C ASP A 131 15.63 -27.49 -5.82
N LEU A 132 15.16 -26.25 -5.63
CA LEU A 132 13.85 -25.96 -5.02
C LEU A 132 12.69 -26.46 -5.89
N ILE A 133 12.81 -26.34 -7.21
CA ILE A 133 11.84 -26.82 -8.18
C ILE A 133 11.76 -28.35 -8.14
N ASP A 134 12.89 -29.05 -8.15
CA ASP A 134 12.91 -30.52 -8.09
C ASP A 134 12.24 -31.03 -6.81
N GLN A 135 12.55 -30.45 -5.65
CA GLN A 135 11.89 -30.80 -4.38
C GLN A 135 10.37 -30.58 -4.41
N ASP A 136 9.92 -29.49 -5.01
CA ASP A 136 8.50 -29.18 -5.10
C ASP A 136 7.78 -30.05 -6.14
N LEU A 137 8.48 -30.53 -7.18
CA LEU A 137 7.95 -31.47 -8.17
C LEU A 137 7.74 -32.88 -7.59
N ASP A 138 8.65 -33.35 -6.72
CA ASP A 138 8.47 -34.60 -5.97
C ASP A 138 7.19 -34.53 -5.12
N VAL A 139 7.05 -33.45 -4.36
CA VAL A 139 5.86 -33.19 -3.53
C VAL A 139 4.59 -33.11 -4.39
N LEU A 140 4.64 -32.49 -5.57
CA LEU A 140 3.47 -32.40 -6.44
C LEU A 140 3.04 -33.74 -7.04
N SER A 141 3.99 -34.63 -7.34
CA SER A 141 3.67 -35.98 -7.78
C SER A 141 2.86 -36.73 -6.70
N ASP A 142 3.28 -36.62 -5.43
CA ASP A 142 2.57 -37.23 -4.30
C ASP A 142 1.19 -36.59 -4.06
N LEU A 143 1.08 -35.28 -4.25
CA LEU A 143 -0.18 -34.54 -4.11
C LEU A 143 -1.16 -34.86 -5.24
N GLU A 144 -0.67 -35.06 -6.46
CA GLU A 144 -1.47 -35.51 -7.59
C GLU A 144 -2.07 -36.90 -7.33
N ALA A 145 -1.24 -37.84 -6.86
CA ALA A 145 -1.69 -39.18 -6.48
C ALA A 145 -2.71 -39.14 -5.32
N SER A 146 -2.48 -38.26 -4.34
CA SER A 146 -3.38 -38.04 -3.20
C SER A 146 -4.72 -37.44 -3.64
N LEU A 147 -4.70 -36.47 -4.56
CA LEU A 147 -5.91 -35.85 -5.11
C LEU A 147 -6.71 -36.85 -5.93
N TYR A 148 -6.04 -37.65 -6.77
CA TYR A 148 -6.68 -38.74 -7.51
C TYR A 148 -7.36 -39.74 -6.56
N THR A 149 -6.67 -40.17 -5.51
CA THR A 149 -7.21 -41.11 -4.53
C THR A 149 -8.43 -40.53 -3.83
N LYS A 150 -8.37 -39.27 -3.39
CA LYS A 150 -9.48 -38.58 -2.75
C LYS A 150 -10.69 -38.41 -3.68
N LEU A 151 -10.45 -38.12 -4.96
CA LEU A 151 -11.50 -38.07 -5.98
C LEU A 151 -12.12 -39.46 -6.22
N ALA A 152 -11.30 -40.50 -6.31
CA ALA A 152 -11.77 -41.87 -6.47
C ALA A 152 -12.63 -42.31 -5.28
N ASP A 153 -12.18 -42.00 -4.06
CA ASP A 153 -12.90 -42.30 -2.82
C ASP A 153 -14.24 -41.55 -2.77
N SER A 154 -14.28 -40.28 -3.21
CA SER A 154 -15.51 -39.47 -3.23
C SER A 154 -16.68 -40.09 -4.02
N LEU A 155 -16.38 -41.03 -4.93
CA LEU A 155 -17.32 -41.70 -5.82
C LEU A 155 -17.67 -43.13 -5.39
N LYS A 156 -16.98 -43.70 -4.39
CA LYS A 156 -17.28 -45.05 -3.90
C LYS A 156 -18.64 -45.06 -3.20
N GLU A 157 -19.30 -46.21 -3.22
CA GLU A 157 -20.54 -46.42 -2.46
C GLU A 157 -20.16 -46.74 -1.01
N THR A 158 -20.33 -45.78 -0.09
CA THR A 158 -20.20 -46.01 1.35
C THR A 158 -21.29 -45.25 2.12
N ASN A 159 -21.53 -45.65 3.37
CA ASN A 159 -22.67 -45.19 4.18
C ASN A 159 -22.45 -43.85 4.91
N THR A 160 -21.37 -43.10 4.66
CA THR A 160 -21.05 -41.86 5.39
C THR A 160 -20.85 -40.65 4.47
N GLU A 161 -21.56 -39.55 4.76
CA GLU A 161 -21.48 -38.28 4.02
C GLU A 161 -20.08 -37.63 4.09
N GLU A 162 -19.33 -37.86 5.18
CA GLU A 162 -17.99 -37.28 5.38
C GLU A 162 -16.91 -37.89 4.47
N GLY A 163 -17.11 -39.12 3.99
CA GLY A 163 -16.15 -39.79 3.10
C GLY A 163 -16.42 -39.52 1.62
N ASN A 164 -17.71 -39.55 1.22
CA ASN A 164 -18.10 -39.69 -0.19
C ASN A 164 -19.14 -38.64 -0.64
N PRO A 165 -18.78 -37.34 -0.63
CA PRO A 165 -19.75 -36.26 -0.86
C PRO A 165 -20.38 -36.30 -2.25
N ALA A 166 -19.63 -36.69 -3.28
CA ALA A 166 -20.12 -36.75 -4.66
C ALA A 166 -21.12 -37.88 -4.86
N TYR A 167 -20.83 -39.10 -4.37
CA TYR A 167 -21.76 -40.22 -4.45
C TYR A 167 -23.06 -39.94 -3.70
N VAL A 168 -22.97 -39.49 -2.44
CA VAL A 168 -24.15 -39.31 -1.59
C VAL A 168 -25.06 -38.20 -2.14
N LYS A 169 -24.50 -37.06 -2.56
CA LYS A 169 -25.30 -35.97 -3.15
C LYS A 169 -25.91 -36.35 -4.49
N ALA A 170 -25.19 -37.11 -5.33
CA ALA A 170 -25.75 -37.63 -6.58
C ALA A 170 -26.91 -38.60 -6.29
N TYR A 171 -26.74 -39.51 -5.34
CA TYR A 171 -27.79 -40.45 -4.93
C TYR A 171 -29.01 -39.73 -4.35
N GLN A 172 -28.83 -38.79 -3.43
CA GLN A 172 -29.90 -37.98 -2.84
C GLN A 172 -30.64 -37.15 -3.90
N SER A 173 -29.90 -36.53 -4.83
CA SER A 173 -30.52 -35.78 -5.93
C SER A 173 -31.29 -36.70 -6.88
N LEU A 174 -30.78 -37.90 -7.17
CA LEU A 174 -31.47 -38.85 -8.02
C LEU A 174 -32.76 -39.34 -7.33
N ARG A 175 -32.67 -39.69 -6.04
CA ARG A 175 -33.81 -40.18 -5.25
C ARG A 175 -34.91 -39.13 -5.10
N SER A 176 -34.56 -37.87 -4.87
CA SER A 176 -35.53 -36.78 -4.72
C SER A 176 -36.20 -36.37 -6.05
N ALA A 177 -35.55 -36.62 -7.19
CA ALA A 177 -36.09 -36.30 -8.51
C ALA A 177 -36.92 -37.43 -9.13
N LEU A 178 -36.81 -38.67 -8.61
CA LEU A 178 -37.56 -39.82 -9.12
C LEU A 178 -38.97 -39.91 -8.48
N PRO A 179 -39.98 -40.35 -9.25
CA PRO A 179 -41.29 -40.71 -8.70
C PRO A 179 -41.20 -41.78 -7.60
N ASN A 180 -42.13 -41.73 -6.63
CA ASN A 180 -42.17 -42.66 -5.49
C ASN A 180 -42.28 -44.14 -5.88
N ASN A 181 -42.78 -44.45 -7.07
CA ASN A 181 -42.88 -45.82 -7.59
C ASN A 181 -41.58 -46.33 -8.23
N ILE A 182 -40.55 -45.51 -8.41
CA ILE A 182 -39.27 -45.91 -9.02
C ILE A 182 -38.19 -46.04 -7.94
N ASN A 183 -37.58 -47.22 -7.84
CA ASN A 183 -36.50 -47.50 -6.90
C ASN A 183 -35.14 -47.57 -7.60
N ILE A 184 -34.10 -47.12 -6.90
CA ILE A 184 -32.71 -47.18 -7.38
C ILE A 184 -32.12 -48.52 -6.91
N LYS A 185 -31.87 -49.46 -7.83
CA LYS A 185 -31.26 -50.77 -7.53
C LYS A 185 -29.75 -50.67 -7.37
N SER A 186 -29.12 -49.91 -8.26
CA SER A 186 -27.68 -49.73 -8.29
C SER A 186 -27.36 -48.36 -8.86
N LEU A 187 -26.38 -47.68 -8.26
CA LEU A 187 -25.80 -46.45 -8.77
C LEU A 187 -24.29 -46.62 -8.80
N LYS A 188 -23.68 -46.43 -9.97
CA LYS A 188 -22.23 -46.48 -10.12
C LYS A 188 -21.73 -45.18 -10.73
N LEU A 189 -20.74 -44.57 -10.09
CA LEU A 189 -20.01 -43.43 -10.64
C LEU A 189 -18.63 -43.89 -11.11
N THR A 190 -18.15 -43.35 -12.22
CA THR A 190 -16.84 -43.72 -12.79
C THR A 190 -16.13 -42.48 -13.33
N MET A 191 -14.85 -42.34 -13.00
CA MET A 191 -13.99 -41.25 -13.46
C MET A 191 -13.40 -41.52 -14.84
N GLY A 192 -13.29 -40.49 -15.67
CA GLY A 192 -12.66 -40.63 -16.98
C GLY A 192 -12.41 -39.31 -17.69
N GLY A 193 -12.21 -39.41 -19.00
CA GLY A 193 -12.10 -38.30 -19.93
C GLY A 193 -13.29 -38.22 -20.88
N TYR A 194 -13.25 -37.25 -21.78
CA TYR A 194 -14.33 -37.04 -22.75
C TYR A 194 -13.80 -36.85 -24.18
N GLY A 195 -14.26 -37.70 -25.10
CA GLY A 195 -13.91 -37.72 -26.52
C GLY A 195 -12.72 -38.64 -26.86
N LYS A 196 -12.49 -38.87 -28.16
CA LYS A 196 -11.40 -39.74 -28.63
C LYS A 196 -10.03 -39.15 -28.28
N SER A 197 -9.36 -39.84 -27.33
CA SER A 197 -7.92 -39.92 -26.99
C SER A 197 -7.10 -38.64 -26.82
N SER A 198 -6.27 -38.65 -25.76
CA SER A 198 -5.06 -37.86 -25.47
C SER A 198 -4.59 -36.81 -26.49
N GLY A 199 -4.22 -35.64 -25.97
CA GLY A 199 -3.54 -34.60 -26.74
C GLY A 199 -4.40 -33.45 -27.24
N ARG A 200 -5.60 -33.27 -26.68
CA ARG A 200 -6.39 -32.04 -26.86
C ARG A 200 -5.76 -30.88 -26.10
N GLN A 201 -5.99 -29.66 -26.56
CA GLN A 201 -5.47 -28.46 -25.90
C GLN A 201 -6.09 -28.26 -24.53
N THR A 202 -5.25 -28.00 -23.54
CA THR A 202 -5.66 -27.51 -22.22
C THR A 202 -5.98 -26.02 -22.29
N SER A 203 -6.45 -25.44 -21.19
CA SER A 203 -6.65 -24.00 -21.05
C SER A 203 -5.35 -23.23 -20.78
N ILE A 204 -4.24 -23.94 -20.51
CA ILE A 204 -2.96 -23.35 -20.12
C ILE A 204 -2.13 -23.07 -21.37
N LYS A 205 -1.76 -21.80 -21.54
CA LYS A 205 -0.87 -21.36 -22.62
C LYS A 205 0.54 -21.95 -22.43
N ALA A 206 1.10 -22.47 -23.52
CA ALA A 206 2.50 -22.86 -23.58
C ALA A 206 3.35 -21.63 -23.97
N PRO A 207 4.54 -21.44 -23.37
CA PRO A 207 5.42 -20.32 -23.71
C PRO A 207 5.88 -20.41 -25.17
N GLU A 208 5.93 -19.28 -25.86
CA GLU A 208 6.32 -19.22 -27.28
C GLU A 208 7.77 -19.65 -27.51
N THR A 209 8.65 -19.29 -26.59
CA THR A 209 10.07 -19.66 -26.57
C THR A 209 10.23 -21.10 -26.09
N GLY A 210 10.43 -22.03 -27.02
CA GLY A 210 10.73 -23.45 -26.74
C GLY A 210 9.60 -24.43 -27.07
N ALA A 211 8.35 -23.97 -27.21
CA ALA A 211 7.20 -24.82 -27.52
C ALA A 211 6.87 -24.92 -29.02
N SER A 212 7.38 -24.00 -29.86
CA SER A 212 7.18 -24.05 -31.32
C SER A 212 7.85 -25.31 -31.90
N GLY A 213 7.04 -26.34 -32.15
CA GLY A 213 7.47 -27.65 -32.67
C GLY A 213 7.63 -28.75 -31.61
N ALA A 214 7.38 -28.45 -30.33
CA ALA A 214 7.42 -29.46 -29.27
C ALA A 214 6.17 -30.35 -29.28
N THR A 215 6.34 -31.66 -29.11
CA THR A 215 5.24 -32.65 -29.17
C THR A 215 4.17 -32.47 -28.09
N TYR A 216 4.49 -31.73 -27.03
CA TYR A 216 3.63 -31.45 -25.88
C TYR A 216 2.83 -30.14 -25.97
N ALA A 217 2.98 -29.36 -27.05
CA ALA A 217 2.25 -28.12 -27.26
C ALA A 217 1.57 -28.08 -28.65
N GLU A 218 0.40 -27.45 -28.74
CA GLU A 218 -0.36 -27.31 -29.98
C GLU A 218 -1.14 -25.98 -29.96
N ASN A 219 -1.05 -25.20 -31.04
CA ASN A 219 -1.65 -23.85 -31.16
C ASN A 219 -1.39 -22.90 -29.98
N GLY A 220 -0.21 -22.98 -29.36
CA GLY A 220 0.16 -22.14 -28.22
C GLY A 220 -0.42 -22.59 -26.87
N PHE A 221 -0.98 -23.80 -26.77
CA PHE A 221 -1.47 -24.40 -25.52
C PHE A 221 -0.81 -25.75 -25.27
N TYR A 222 -0.72 -26.15 -24.00
CA TYR A 222 -0.25 -27.48 -23.67
C TYR A 222 -1.27 -28.55 -24.09
N ARG A 223 -0.77 -29.73 -24.44
CA ARG A 223 -1.58 -30.88 -24.77
C ARG A 223 -1.91 -31.68 -23.52
N GLU A 224 -3.17 -32.13 -23.42
CA GLU A 224 -3.66 -32.89 -22.28
C GLU A 224 -2.87 -34.19 -22.08
N ASN A 225 -2.40 -34.38 -20.86
CA ASN A 225 -1.77 -35.61 -20.38
C ASN A 225 -0.51 -36.00 -21.17
N ILE A 226 0.16 -35.04 -21.80
CA ILE A 226 1.49 -35.24 -22.38
C ILE A 226 2.54 -34.72 -21.38
N PRO A 227 3.56 -35.53 -21.03
CA PRO A 227 4.64 -35.07 -20.17
C PRO A 227 5.35 -33.85 -20.76
N VAL A 228 5.41 -32.77 -19.98
CA VAL A 228 6.13 -31.54 -20.29
C VAL A 228 7.41 -31.52 -19.45
N PRO A 229 8.60 -31.51 -20.05
CA PRO A 229 9.84 -31.47 -19.30
C PRO A 229 9.94 -30.13 -18.53
N VAL A 230 10.28 -30.21 -17.25
CA VAL A 230 10.51 -29.04 -16.39
C VAL A 230 11.98 -28.93 -16.05
N THR A 231 12.57 -30.01 -15.57
CA THR A 231 14.01 -30.15 -15.33
C THR A 231 14.54 -31.35 -16.11
N THR A 232 15.82 -31.68 -15.97
CA THR A 232 16.42 -32.86 -16.60
C THR A 232 15.84 -34.18 -16.09
N SER A 233 15.37 -34.19 -14.84
CA SER A 233 14.86 -35.36 -14.12
C SER A 233 13.33 -35.42 -14.05
N HIS A 234 12.64 -34.27 -14.16
CA HIS A 234 11.21 -34.19 -13.90
C HIS A 234 10.40 -33.64 -15.07
N SER A 235 9.16 -34.15 -15.16
CA SER A 235 8.15 -33.67 -16.10
C SER A 235 6.81 -33.51 -15.41
N VAL A 236 6.05 -32.48 -15.80
CA VAL A 236 4.68 -32.26 -15.32
C VAL A 236 3.67 -32.61 -16.40
N ARG A 237 2.42 -32.82 -16.01
CA ARG A 237 1.30 -33.02 -16.93
C ARG A 237 0.27 -31.93 -16.73
N PHE A 238 -0.40 -31.58 -17.81
CA PHE A 238 -1.54 -30.67 -17.79
C PHE A 238 -2.82 -31.43 -18.12
N TYR A 239 -3.87 -31.13 -17.39
CA TYR A 239 -5.17 -31.79 -17.48
C TYR A 239 -6.18 -30.89 -18.19
N LYS A 240 -7.15 -31.51 -18.86
CA LYS A 240 -8.23 -30.73 -19.47
C LYS A 240 -9.20 -30.30 -18.37
N THR A 241 -9.30 -29.00 -18.16
CA THR A 241 -10.34 -28.38 -17.33
C THR A 241 -11.40 -27.71 -18.21
N TYR A 242 -12.60 -27.58 -17.68
CA TYR A 242 -13.73 -26.94 -18.34
C TYR A 242 -14.24 -25.77 -17.48
N GLU A 243 -14.74 -24.72 -18.13
CA GLU A 243 -15.23 -23.54 -17.42
C GLU A 243 -16.48 -23.82 -16.57
N LEU A 244 -17.29 -24.80 -16.98
CA LEU A 244 -18.52 -25.18 -16.29
C LEU A 244 -18.77 -26.66 -16.45
N SER A 245 -19.31 -27.26 -15.40
CA SER A 245 -19.84 -28.62 -15.45
C SER A 245 -21.03 -28.66 -16.42
N LYS A 246 -21.07 -29.67 -17.28
CA LYS A 246 -22.12 -29.79 -18.32
C LYS A 246 -22.38 -31.24 -18.68
N SER A 247 -23.66 -31.60 -18.84
CA SER A 247 -24.07 -32.92 -19.34
C SER A 247 -23.68 -33.08 -20.81
N VAL A 248 -23.12 -34.24 -21.13
CA VAL A 248 -22.59 -34.60 -22.43
C VAL A 248 -22.98 -36.04 -22.79
N PRO A 249 -22.96 -36.41 -24.09
CA PRO A 249 -23.33 -37.76 -24.51
C PRO A 249 -22.43 -38.83 -23.86
N PRO A 250 -23.01 -39.84 -23.16
CA PRO A 250 -22.26 -40.89 -22.48
C PRO A 250 -21.38 -41.73 -23.41
N GLU A 251 -21.73 -41.84 -24.70
CA GLU A 251 -20.99 -42.66 -25.68
C GLU A 251 -19.61 -42.09 -26.00
N LYS A 252 -19.37 -40.83 -25.63
CA LYS A 252 -18.08 -40.15 -25.80
C LYS A 252 -17.22 -40.23 -24.54
N PHE A 253 -17.70 -40.80 -23.45
CA PHE A 253 -16.89 -41.02 -22.25
C PHE A 253 -15.77 -42.01 -22.55
N VAL A 254 -14.58 -41.72 -22.04
CA VAL A 254 -13.41 -42.60 -22.17
C VAL A 254 -12.87 -42.90 -20.78
N LEU A 255 -12.80 -44.17 -20.43
CA LEU A 255 -12.18 -44.60 -19.18
C LEU A 255 -10.68 -44.26 -19.23
N LYS A 256 -10.21 -43.45 -18.26
CA LYS A 256 -8.78 -43.15 -18.12
C LYS A 256 -8.08 -44.28 -17.35
N SER A 257 -6.77 -44.41 -17.53
CA SER A 257 -5.98 -45.32 -16.70
C SER A 257 -5.97 -44.85 -15.25
N GLU A 258 -5.71 -45.77 -14.34
CA GLU A 258 -5.52 -45.43 -12.93
C GLU A 258 -4.42 -44.38 -12.75
N GLY A 259 -4.63 -43.48 -11.78
CA GLY A 259 -3.70 -42.40 -11.44
C GLY A 259 -3.83 -41.12 -12.28
N MET A 260 -4.69 -41.08 -13.31
CA MET A 260 -4.90 -39.84 -14.08
C MET A 260 -6.08 -39.02 -13.55
N LEU A 261 -5.90 -37.70 -13.43
CA LEU A 261 -6.98 -36.82 -13.03
C LEU A 261 -8.13 -36.81 -14.06
N PRO A 262 -9.40 -36.84 -13.58
CA PRO A 262 -10.56 -36.92 -14.43
C PRO A 262 -10.89 -35.58 -15.09
N ALA A 263 -11.48 -35.65 -16.28
CA ALA A 263 -12.09 -34.51 -16.97
C ALA A 263 -13.61 -34.68 -17.12
N ALA A 264 -14.12 -35.88 -16.84
CA ALA A 264 -15.53 -36.23 -16.89
C ALA A 264 -15.86 -37.32 -15.86
N VAL A 265 -17.13 -37.37 -15.47
CA VAL A 265 -17.73 -38.43 -14.65
C VAL A 265 -18.86 -39.11 -15.42
N LEU A 266 -18.94 -40.42 -15.33
CA LEU A 266 -20.02 -41.24 -15.86
C LEU A 266 -20.86 -41.78 -14.70
N LEU A 267 -22.17 -41.62 -14.79
CA LEU A 267 -23.15 -42.17 -13.86
C LEU A 267 -23.95 -43.27 -14.58
N GLU A 268 -23.93 -44.47 -14.03
CA GLU A 268 -24.73 -45.60 -14.49
C GLU A 268 -25.74 -45.99 -13.39
N ALA A 269 -27.03 -45.92 -13.69
CA ALA A 269 -28.11 -46.24 -12.76
C ALA A 269 -29.01 -47.35 -13.30
N THR A 270 -29.35 -48.31 -12.44
CA THR A 270 -30.42 -49.29 -12.72
C THR A 270 -31.65 -48.91 -11.91
N LEU A 271 -32.73 -48.58 -12.58
CA LEU A 271 -33.99 -48.14 -11.99
C LEU A 271 -35.04 -49.25 -12.12
N GLU A 272 -35.76 -49.57 -11.05
CA GLU A 272 -36.85 -50.57 -11.05
C GLU A 272 -38.20 -49.88 -10.81
N ASP A 273 -39.19 -50.18 -11.65
CA ASP A 273 -40.58 -49.74 -11.42
C ASP A 273 -41.28 -50.70 -10.46
N SER A 274 -41.81 -50.17 -9.36
CA SER A 274 -42.45 -50.96 -8.30
C SER A 274 -43.75 -51.63 -8.75
N HIS A 275 -44.36 -51.17 -9.86
CA HIS A 275 -45.61 -51.73 -10.36
C HIS A 275 -45.44 -52.97 -11.25
N ASP A 276 -44.38 -53.02 -12.06
CA ASP A 276 -44.17 -54.08 -13.06
C ASP A 276 -42.85 -54.84 -12.86
N GLY A 277 -42.02 -54.44 -11.88
CA GLY A 277 -40.68 -54.99 -11.66
C GLY A 277 -39.71 -54.72 -12.82
N SER A 278 -40.11 -53.94 -13.83
CA SER A 278 -39.29 -53.68 -15.01
C SER A 278 -38.06 -52.85 -14.64
N GLN A 279 -36.88 -53.30 -15.09
CA GLN A 279 -35.61 -52.63 -14.85
C GLN A 279 -35.16 -51.86 -16.08
N LYS A 280 -34.85 -50.57 -15.89
CA LYS A 280 -34.30 -49.69 -16.93
C LYS A 280 -32.90 -49.25 -16.51
N LYS A 281 -31.92 -49.54 -17.37
CA LYS A 281 -30.56 -49.00 -17.23
C LYS A 281 -30.49 -47.63 -17.92
N LYS A 282 -29.97 -46.64 -17.21
CA LYS A 282 -29.69 -45.31 -17.74
C LYS A 282 -28.25 -44.93 -17.46
N SER A 283 -27.64 -44.22 -18.39
CA SER A 283 -26.32 -43.63 -18.22
C SER A 283 -26.38 -42.13 -18.52
N ALA A 284 -25.61 -41.36 -17.77
CA ALA A 284 -25.40 -39.94 -17.99
C ALA A 284 -23.91 -39.63 -17.83
N CYS A 285 -23.40 -38.67 -18.56
CA CYS A 285 -22.01 -38.21 -18.43
C CYS A 285 -21.98 -36.71 -18.25
N ALA A 286 -21.13 -36.22 -17.36
CA ALA A 286 -20.92 -34.81 -17.13
C ALA A 286 -19.43 -34.47 -17.20
N LEU A 287 -19.12 -33.34 -17.83
CA LEU A 287 -17.80 -32.72 -17.75
C LEU A 287 -17.60 -32.14 -16.36
N ILE A 288 -16.37 -32.25 -15.84
CA ILE A 288 -15.99 -31.65 -14.57
C ILE A 288 -15.42 -30.27 -14.86
N GLY A 289 -16.04 -29.24 -14.31
CA GLY A 289 -15.61 -27.87 -14.57
C GLY A 289 -16.27 -26.85 -13.66
N SER A 290 -15.56 -25.76 -13.46
CA SER A 290 -15.98 -24.69 -12.57
C SER A 290 -15.40 -23.35 -13.03
N PRO A 291 -16.12 -22.24 -12.75
CA PRO A 291 -15.71 -20.94 -13.24
C PRO A 291 -14.44 -20.51 -12.50
N SER A 292 -13.32 -20.47 -13.22
CA SER A 292 -12.05 -20.06 -12.65
C SER A 292 -12.14 -18.64 -12.10
N GLU A 293 -11.83 -18.49 -10.82
CA GLU A 293 -11.75 -17.18 -10.20
C GLU A 293 -10.43 -16.48 -10.52
N ALA A 294 -10.51 -15.16 -10.69
CA ALA A 294 -9.32 -14.35 -10.80
C ALA A 294 -8.54 -14.43 -9.47
N PRO A 295 -7.26 -14.88 -9.51
CA PRO A 295 -6.45 -15.01 -8.32
C PRO A 295 -6.19 -13.65 -7.67
N SER A 296 -5.92 -13.68 -6.36
CA SER A 296 -5.65 -12.45 -5.61
C SER A 296 -4.33 -11.83 -6.08
N ALA A 297 -4.39 -10.56 -6.47
CA ALA A 297 -3.19 -9.81 -6.82
C ALA A 297 -2.20 -9.80 -5.66
N SER A 298 -0.91 -9.96 -5.97
CA SER A 298 0.16 -9.93 -4.99
C SER A 298 1.30 -9.03 -5.44
N CYS A 299 2.15 -8.61 -4.50
CA CYS A 299 3.26 -7.74 -4.82
C CYS A 299 4.60 -8.16 -4.22
N LEU A 300 5.65 -7.82 -4.97
CA LEU A 300 7.04 -7.77 -4.56
C LEU A 300 7.35 -6.33 -4.14
N VAL A 301 7.96 -6.14 -2.98
CA VAL A 301 8.32 -4.81 -2.48
C VAL A 301 9.82 -4.70 -2.28
N LEU A 302 10.46 -3.70 -2.88
CA LEU A 302 11.82 -3.28 -2.51
C LEU A 302 11.75 -2.00 -1.70
N ARG A 303 12.45 -1.96 -0.57
CA ARG A 303 12.50 -0.78 0.30
C ARG A 303 13.95 -0.35 0.51
N PHE A 304 14.16 0.96 0.40
CA PHE A 304 15.44 1.61 0.62
C PHE A 304 15.30 2.68 1.71
N PRO A 305 15.26 2.30 3.01
CA PRO A 305 14.94 3.24 4.07
C PRO A 305 15.98 4.35 4.27
N GLN A 306 17.20 4.16 3.79
CA GLN A 306 18.30 5.13 3.86
C GLN A 306 18.72 5.68 2.49
N GLY A 307 17.88 5.48 1.46
CA GLY A 307 18.18 5.85 0.08
C GLY A 307 18.69 4.68 -0.76
N MET A 308 18.52 4.80 -2.08
CA MET A 308 18.89 3.78 -3.05
C MET A 308 20.40 3.85 -3.37
N PRO A 309 21.14 2.73 -3.37
CA PRO A 309 22.49 2.68 -3.92
C PRO A 309 22.56 3.22 -5.35
N VAL A 310 23.62 3.95 -5.69
CA VAL A 310 23.77 4.71 -6.96
C VAL A 310 23.70 3.81 -8.20
N SER A 311 23.94 2.50 -8.07
CA SER A 311 23.91 1.50 -9.13
C SER A 311 22.74 0.50 -9.03
N SER A 312 21.90 0.56 -8.00
CA SER A 312 20.84 -0.42 -7.75
C SER A 312 19.49 0.04 -8.31
N ASN A 313 19.44 0.45 -9.57
CA ASN A 313 18.21 0.93 -10.20
C ASN A 313 17.39 -0.18 -10.86
N LYS A 314 17.79 -1.45 -10.73
CA LYS A 314 17.13 -2.61 -11.32
C LYS A 314 17.13 -3.78 -10.34
N LEU A 315 16.20 -4.72 -10.53
CA LEU A 315 16.11 -5.92 -9.70
C LEU A 315 17.28 -6.88 -10.01
N SER A 316 17.71 -6.95 -11.28
CA SER A 316 18.87 -7.75 -11.71
C SER A 316 20.18 -7.41 -11.01
N PHE A 317 20.32 -6.18 -10.49
CA PHE A 317 21.48 -5.77 -9.70
C PHE A 317 21.73 -6.71 -8.52
N PHE A 318 20.69 -7.17 -7.81
CA PHE A 318 20.84 -7.97 -6.60
C PHE A 318 21.27 -9.43 -6.82
N PHE A 319 21.33 -9.86 -8.08
CA PHE A 319 21.77 -11.20 -8.47
C PHE A 319 23.24 -11.24 -8.91
N GLN A 320 23.92 -10.10 -8.92
CA GLN A 320 25.33 -10.03 -9.29
C GLN A 320 26.20 -10.50 -8.12
N THR A 321 26.99 -11.56 -8.31
CA THR A 321 27.86 -12.09 -7.26
C THR A 321 28.97 -11.11 -6.87
N GLU A 322 29.42 -10.28 -7.81
CA GLU A 322 30.52 -9.33 -7.61
C GLU A 322 30.23 -8.26 -6.57
N ILE A 323 28.97 -7.90 -6.35
CA ILE A 323 28.55 -6.87 -5.39
C ILE A 323 28.33 -7.45 -3.99
N GLN A 324 28.60 -8.74 -3.78
CA GLN A 324 28.49 -9.36 -2.46
C GLN A 324 29.87 -9.50 -1.80
N PRO A 325 29.98 -9.18 -0.50
CA PRO A 325 31.16 -9.52 0.29
C PRO A 325 31.41 -11.03 0.35
N GLU A 326 32.65 -11.46 0.51
CA GLU A 326 33.00 -12.89 0.65
C GLU A 326 32.33 -13.54 1.88
N ASN A 327 32.16 -12.78 2.97
CA ASN A 327 31.52 -13.20 4.23
C ASN A 327 30.08 -12.66 4.35
N SER A 328 29.28 -12.77 3.28
CA SER A 328 27.92 -12.24 3.19
C SER A 328 26.81 -13.24 3.54
N GLU A 329 27.12 -14.28 4.31
CA GLU A 329 26.10 -15.24 4.73
C GLU A 329 25.12 -14.59 5.72
N GLY A 330 23.83 -14.82 5.46
CA GLY A 330 22.74 -14.43 6.34
C GLY A 330 21.98 -15.65 6.82
N TYR A 331 21.07 -15.41 7.77
CA TYR A 331 20.32 -16.45 8.45
C TYR A 331 18.82 -16.25 8.21
N TRP A 332 18.13 -17.37 8.00
CA TRP A 332 16.69 -17.43 8.02
C TRP A 332 16.18 -17.64 9.44
N GLY A 333 15.14 -16.92 9.80
CA GLY A 333 14.38 -17.12 11.02
C GLY A 333 12.88 -17.16 10.73
N GLN A 334 12.15 -17.96 11.49
CA GLN A 334 10.70 -18.05 11.46
C GLN A 334 10.14 -17.49 12.77
N ALA A 335 9.08 -16.68 12.70
CA ALA A 335 8.43 -16.18 13.90
C ALA A 335 7.63 -17.27 14.61
N LEU A 336 7.87 -17.49 15.90
CA LEU A 336 7.11 -18.38 16.77
C LEU A 336 6.52 -17.63 17.96
N ASP A 337 5.46 -18.19 18.54
CA ASP A 337 4.77 -17.69 19.74
C ASP A 337 4.24 -16.24 19.60
N GLY A 338 3.97 -15.80 18.37
CA GLY A 338 3.40 -14.50 18.05
C GLY A 338 4.21 -13.72 17.01
N SER A 339 3.91 -12.42 16.91
CA SER A 339 4.52 -11.54 15.89
C SER A 339 5.84 -10.91 16.34
N VAL A 340 6.71 -10.58 15.38
CA VAL A 340 8.02 -9.93 15.56
C VAL A 340 8.12 -8.62 14.74
N PRO A 341 8.29 -7.45 15.37
CA PRO A 341 8.33 -7.23 16.81
C PRO A 341 6.95 -7.46 17.45
N GLY A 342 6.93 -7.87 18.71
CA GLY A 342 5.70 -8.24 19.43
C GLY A 342 5.97 -9.24 20.54
N LYS A 343 5.03 -10.16 20.77
CA LYS A 343 5.15 -11.23 21.77
C LYS A 343 5.97 -12.43 21.30
N GLY A 344 6.15 -12.57 19.98
CA GLY A 344 6.87 -13.69 19.40
C GLY A 344 8.37 -13.47 19.35
N HIS A 345 9.10 -14.50 18.92
CA HIS A 345 10.54 -14.50 18.70
C HIS A 345 10.86 -15.18 17.37
N LEU A 346 12.06 -14.95 16.82
CA LEU A 346 12.52 -15.66 15.62
C LEU A 346 13.31 -16.90 16.03
N CYS A 347 12.99 -18.06 15.44
CA CYS A 347 13.70 -19.32 15.60
C CYS A 347 14.23 -19.81 14.23
N PRO A 348 15.08 -20.84 14.16
CA PRO A 348 15.38 -21.50 12.89
C PRO A 348 14.10 -22.00 12.20
N THR A 349 14.03 -21.91 10.87
CA THR A 349 12.87 -22.37 10.09
C THR A 349 12.62 -23.87 10.29
N ILE A 350 11.38 -24.26 10.55
CA ILE A 350 11.03 -25.64 10.92
C ILE A 350 10.89 -26.55 9.69
N ASP A 351 10.17 -26.10 8.66
CA ASP A 351 9.95 -26.90 7.43
C ASP A 351 9.57 -26.02 6.22
N PRO A 352 10.40 -25.99 5.15
CA PRO A 352 11.72 -26.59 5.07
C PRO A 352 12.73 -25.85 5.95
N VAL A 353 13.74 -26.59 6.44
CA VAL A 353 14.90 -26.01 7.12
C VAL A 353 15.75 -25.27 6.08
N LEU A 354 15.69 -23.95 6.08
CA LEU A 354 16.51 -23.10 5.22
C LEU A 354 17.89 -22.93 5.85
N THR A 355 18.92 -23.32 5.11
CA THR A 355 20.32 -23.15 5.54
C THR A 355 20.76 -21.69 5.43
N PRO A 356 21.82 -21.29 6.16
CA PRO A 356 22.50 -20.03 5.88
C PRO A 356 22.84 -19.92 4.39
N MET A 357 22.62 -18.74 3.83
CA MET A 357 22.81 -18.51 2.40
C MET A 357 23.17 -17.05 2.13
N LYS A 358 23.72 -16.80 0.94
CA LYS A 358 24.03 -15.45 0.47
C LYS A 358 22.76 -14.68 0.07
N PRO A 359 22.80 -13.34 -0.04
CA PRO A 359 21.58 -12.57 -0.27
C PRO A 359 20.95 -12.79 -1.64
N ASP A 360 21.73 -13.02 -2.69
CA ASP A 360 21.23 -13.42 -4.02
C ASP A 360 20.45 -14.73 -3.93
N GLN A 361 20.99 -15.71 -3.21
CA GLN A 361 20.35 -16.99 -2.97
C GLN A 361 19.04 -16.84 -2.19
N ALA A 362 19.03 -15.98 -1.16
CA ALA A 362 17.81 -15.69 -0.40
C ALA A 362 16.74 -14.97 -1.24
N ILE A 363 17.16 -14.03 -2.09
CA ILE A 363 16.28 -13.34 -3.05
C ILE A 363 15.73 -14.33 -4.08
N VAL A 364 16.57 -15.22 -4.61
CA VAL A 364 16.16 -16.32 -5.52
C VAL A 364 15.09 -17.18 -4.86
N CYS A 365 15.29 -17.57 -3.60
CA CYS A 365 14.34 -18.39 -2.85
C CYS A 365 12.98 -17.67 -2.72
N SER A 366 12.97 -16.42 -2.28
CA SER A 366 11.72 -15.65 -2.15
C SER A 366 11.06 -15.31 -3.48
N LEU A 367 11.84 -15.05 -4.53
CA LEU A 367 11.33 -14.86 -5.88
C LEU A 367 10.65 -16.14 -6.39
N TYR A 368 11.28 -17.30 -6.19
CA TYR A 368 10.67 -18.59 -6.51
C TYR A 368 9.36 -18.81 -5.77
N ASN A 369 9.32 -18.58 -4.45
CA ASN A 369 8.10 -18.70 -3.65
C ASN A 369 6.98 -17.76 -4.14
N TRP A 370 7.33 -16.56 -4.61
CA TRP A 370 6.36 -15.66 -5.22
C TRP A 370 5.86 -16.16 -6.56
N LEU A 371 6.76 -16.51 -7.49
CA LEU A 371 6.42 -16.99 -8.83
C LEU A 371 5.55 -18.24 -8.77
N LYS A 372 5.90 -19.18 -7.89
CA LYS A 372 5.11 -20.39 -7.63
C LYS A 372 3.67 -20.07 -7.22
N ASN A 373 3.43 -18.92 -6.60
CA ASN A 373 2.12 -18.50 -6.09
C ASN A 373 1.38 -17.49 -7.00
N ILE A 374 1.98 -17.05 -8.10
CA ILE A 374 1.31 -16.20 -9.09
C ILE A 374 0.52 -17.07 -10.05
N ALA A 375 -0.79 -16.85 -10.14
CA ALA A 375 -1.65 -17.38 -11.18
C ALA A 375 -2.34 -16.22 -11.91
N PRO A 376 -2.64 -16.31 -13.22
CA PRO A 376 -1.96 -17.19 -14.16
C PRO A 376 -0.44 -16.94 -14.15
N ALA A 377 0.33 -17.97 -14.50
CA ALA A 377 1.78 -17.89 -14.53
C ALA A 377 2.23 -16.77 -15.50
N PRO A 378 3.20 -15.92 -15.12
CA PRO A 378 3.69 -14.86 -15.99
C PRO A 378 4.46 -15.44 -17.17
N SER A 379 4.57 -14.70 -18.27
CA SER A 379 5.45 -15.11 -19.38
C SER A 379 6.92 -14.80 -19.06
N LEU A 380 7.86 -15.52 -19.67
CA LEU A 380 9.30 -15.27 -19.48
C LEU A 380 9.73 -13.84 -19.86
N ASP A 381 9.16 -13.29 -20.93
CA ASP A 381 9.40 -11.89 -21.35
C ASP A 381 8.98 -10.89 -20.26
N GLN A 382 7.91 -11.17 -19.52
CA GLN A 382 7.48 -10.32 -18.41
C GLN A 382 8.42 -10.44 -17.20
N LEU A 383 9.01 -11.61 -16.98
CA LEU A 383 10.05 -11.77 -15.96
C LEU A 383 11.34 -11.03 -16.36
N ASP A 384 11.72 -11.03 -17.62
CA ASP A 384 12.85 -10.23 -18.11
C ASP A 384 12.60 -8.74 -17.90
N LYS A 385 11.40 -8.27 -18.27
CA LYS A 385 10.98 -6.88 -18.04
C LYS A 385 10.98 -6.53 -16.55
N LEU A 386 10.57 -7.44 -15.67
CA LEU A 386 10.65 -7.26 -14.22
C LEU A 386 12.11 -7.09 -13.76
N MET A 387 13.00 -7.95 -14.23
CA MET A 387 14.42 -7.91 -13.86
C MET A 387 15.10 -6.61 -14.31
N GLU A 388 14.72 -6.10 -15.47
CA GLU A 388 15.31 -4.93 -16.12
C GLU A 388 14.55 -3.62 -15.89
N ALA A 389 13.44 -3.64 -15.16
CA ALA A 389 12.64 -2.46 -14.85
C ALA A 389 13.47 -1.41 -14.09
N ASP A 390 13.60 -0.21 -14.67
CA ASP A 390 14.37 0.89 -14.10
C ASP A 390 13.57 1.65 -13.02
N PHE A 391 14.13 1.72 -11.82
CA PHE A 391 13.55 2.44 -10.69
C PHE A 391 13.78 3.97 -10.80
N ALA A 392 14.76 4.42 -11.60
CA ALA A 392 15.25 5.79 -11.65
C ALA A 392 14.45 6.72 -12.59
N SER A 393 13.90 6.20 -13.70
CA SER A 393 13.21 7.01 -14.73
C SER A 393 11.87 7.60 -14.29
N ALA A 394 11.25 7.07 -13.23
CA ALA A 394 10.00 7.58 -12.68
C ALA A 394 10.18 8.75 -11.69
N TYR A 395 11.43 9.11 -11.35
CA TYR A 395 11.75 10.18 -10.40
C TYR A 395 12.26 11.44 -11.12
N SER A 396 11.36 12.29 -11.63
CA SER A 396 11.78 13.63 -12.06
C SER A 396 12.31 14.40 -10.85
N ARG A 397 13.61 14.65 -10.84
CA ARG A 397 14.34 15.40 -9.80
C ARG A 397 13.75 16.79 -9.51
N GLU A 398 12.87 17.32 -10.38
CA GLU A 398 12.30 18.66 -10.23
C GLU A 398 11.28 18.79 -9.08
N LYS A 399 10.63 17.71 -8.62
CA LYS A 399 9.66 17.77 -7.50
C LYS A 399 10.30 17.69 -6.09
N LEU A 400 11.62 17.53 -5.97
CA LEU A 400 12.32 17.25 -4.71
C LEU A 400 12.64 18.49 -3.84
N THR A 401 12.24 19.71 -4.22
CA THR A 401 12.81 20.95 -3.66
C THR A 401 12.02 21.62 -2.54
N ARG A 402 10.95 21.04 -1.96
CA ARG A 402 10.00 21.86 -1.17
C ARG A 402 9.88 21.68 0.35
N PHE A 403 10.45 20.68 1.04
CA PHE A 403 10.24 20.60 2.50
C PHE A 403 11.44 20.10 3.30
N ASN A 404 12.02 20.99 4.12
CA ASN A 404 12.74 20.64 5.35
C ASN A 404 11.68 20.28 6.40
N TYR A 405 11.61 19.03 6.85
CA TYR A 405 10.56 18.57 7.77
C TYR A 405 10.79 19.12 9.18
N VAL A 406 10.03 20.16 9.54
CA VAL A 406 9.88 20.63 10.93
C VAL A 406 9.12 19.55 11.70
N ASN A 407 9.70 19.02 12.78
CA ASN A 407 9.11 17.94 13.59
C ASN A 407 8.72 18.39 15.01
N SER A 408 8.97 19.65 15.37
CA SER A 408 8.60 20.26 16.63
C SER A 408 8.48 21.77 16.50
N CYS A 409 8.01 22.44 17.55
CA CYS A 409 8.00 23.89 17.60
C CYS A 409 8.29 24.39 19.01
N ILE A 410 8.91 25.55 19.11
CA ILE A 410 9.08 26.27 20.36
C ILE A 410 8.09 27.43 20.40
N ALA A 411 7.20 27.43 21.39
CA ALA A 411 6.34 28.57 21.68
C ALA A 411 7.09 29.49 22.66
N ILE A 412 7.71 30.55 22.16
CA ILE A 412 8.22 31.65 23.01
C ILE A 412 7.24 32.83 22.90
N ASP A 413 6.83 33.33 24.07
CA ASP A 413 5.83 34.37 24.19
C ASP A 413 6.49 35.76 24.15
N THR A 414 5.95 36.66 23.32
CA THR A 414 6.34 38.08 23.30
C THR A 414 5.22 38.86 23.98
N GLY A 415 5.50 39.94 24.72
CA GLY A 415 4.50 40.62 25.57
C GLY A 415 3.19 41.05 24.87
N ALA A 416 3.20 41.27 23.56
CA ALA A 416 2.00 41.56 22.76
C ALA A 416 1.10 40.32 22.54
N ARG A 417 1.68 39.11 22.58
CA ARG A 417 0.99 37.83 22.42
C ARG A 417 0.48 37.25 23.73
N GLN A 418 1.05 37.58 24.88
CA GLN A 418 0.52 37.11 26.18
C GLN A 418 -0.98 37.38 26.29
N ARG A 419 -1.46 38.52 25.79
CA ARG A 419 -2.89 38.88 25.81
C ARG A 419 -3.76 38.11 24.80
N ALA A 420 -3.21 37.73 23.64
CA ALA A 420 -3.91 36.94 22.62
C ALA A 420 -3.86 35.43 22.92
N PHE A 421 -2.72 34.95 23.41
CA PHE A 421 -2.48 33.60 23.90
C PHE A 421 -3.36 33.29 25.11
N LEU A 422 -3.40 34.16 26.14
CA LEU A 422 -4.28 34.00 27.30
C LEU A 422 -5.77 33.91 26.93
N ASN A 423 -6.20 34.53 25.81
CA ASN A 423 -7.56 34.42 25.30
C ASN A 423 -7.79 33.15 24.45
N ALA A 424 -6.75 32.66 23.75
CA ALA A 424 -6.84 31.50 22.86
C ALA A 424 -6.50 30.15 23.54
N THR A 425 -5.90 30.17 24.73
CA THR A 425 -5.50 28.98 25.51
C THR A 425 -6.38 28.72 26.73
N MET A 426 -7.46 29.51 26.90
CA MET A 426 -8.49 29.19 27.89
C MET A 426 -9.08 27.80 27.61
N PRO A 427 -9.56 27.09 28.66
CA PRO A 427 -10.26 25.82 28.51
C PRO A 427 -11.29 25.84 27.36
N GLY A 428 -11.10 25.00 26.34
CA GLY A 428 -12.04 24.83 25.22
C GLY A 428 -11.84 25.73 23.99
N TYR A 429 -10.74 26.49 23.92
CA TYR A 429 -10.41 27.34 22.77
C TYR A 429 -9.39 26.69 21.81
N ASN A 430 -9.36 27.18 20.57
CA ASN A 430 -8.56 26.62 19.48
C ASN A 430 -7.06 26.49 19.77
N GLY A 431 -6.49 27.37 20.60
CA GLY A 431 -5.07 27.31 20.97
C GLY A 431 -4.74 26.15 21.91
N GLN A 432 -5.64 25.81 22.84
CA GLN A 432 -5.49 24.65 23.71
C GLN A 432 -5.68 23.33 22.94
N HIS A 433 -6.64 23.29 22.02
CA HIS A 433 -6.83 22.16 21.12
C HIS A 433 -5.63 21.95 20.17
N ALA A 434 -5.05 23.03 19.62
CA ALA A 434 -3.86 22.94 18.77
C ALA A 434 -2.63 22.44 19.54
N LEU A 435 -2.41 22.91 20.77
CA LEU A 435 -1.34 22.42 21.65
C LEU A 435 -1.56 20.96 22.04
N ALA A 436 -2.77 20.57 22.45
CA ALA A 436 -3.10 19.16 22.75
C ALA A 436 -2.83 18.26 21.54
N ASN A 437 -3.31 18.64 20.36
CA ASN A 437 -3.10 17.88 19.12
C ASN A 437 -1.61 17.76 18.73
N CYS A 438 -0.77 18.75 19.05
CA CYS A 438 0.66 18.69 18.80
C CYS A 438 1.40 17.64 19.65
N PHE A 439 0.84 17.26 20.80
CA PHE A 439 1.46 16.29 21.72
C PHE A 439 0.72 14.95 21.80
N GLU A 440 -0.53 14.87 21.32
CA GLU A 440 -1.38 13.68 21.49
C GLU A 440 -1.28 12.68 20.31
N TYR A 441 -0.97 13.11 19.07
CA TYR A 441 -0.92 12.20 17.90
C TYR A 441 0.16 12.54 16.85
N PRO A 442 1.25 11.74 16.71
CA PRO A 442 2.40 12.04 15.84
C PRO A 442 2.18 11.94 14.31
N ASN A 443 0.99 11.53 13.84
CA ASN A 443 0.74 11.21 12.43
C ASN A 443 -0.34 12.06 11.72
N GLN A 444 -0.90 13.08 12.38
CA GLN A 444 -1.63 14.11 11.64
C GLN A 444 -0.64 15.18 11.19
N SER A 445 -0.80 15.70 9.97
CA SER A 445 -0.13 16.92 9.50
C SER A 445 -0.30 18.00 10.58
N SER A 446 0.73 18.18 11.41
CA SER A 446 0.67 19.01 12.61
C SER A 446 0.47 20.46 12.20
N VAL A 447 -0.73 20.98 12.40
CA VAL A 447 -0.98 22.41 12.27
C VAL A 447 -0.39 23.07 13.52
N PHE A 448 0.91 23.34 13.47
CA PHE A 448 1.59 24.08 14.52
C PHE A 448 0.96 25.48 14.65
N PRO A 449 0.94 26.06 15.87
CA PRO A 449 0.54 27.46 16.03
C PRO A 449 1.39 28.34 15.10
N SER A 450 0.75 29.24 14.36
CA SER A 450 1.44 30.11 13.40
C SER A 450 2.51 30.99 14.04
N SER A 451 2.35 31.27 15.33
CA SER A 451 3.25 32.04 16.19
C SER A 451 4.44 31.26 16.76
N ALA A 452 4.47 29.93 16.58
CA ALA A 452 5.56 29.10 17.09
C ALA A 452 6.82 29.23 16.24
N LEU A 453 7.98 28.97 16.82
CA LEU A 453 9.24 28.87 16.10
C LEU A 453 9.42 27.44 15.59
N PRO A 454 9.76 27.24 14.31
CA PRO A 454 9.95 25.91 13.76
C PRO A 454 11.27 25.34 14.27
N VAL A 455 11.19 24.20 14.97
CA VAL A 455 12.35 23.53 15.55
C VAL A 455 12.42 22.11 15.04
N VAL A 456 13.62 21.68 14.72
CA VAL A 456 13.92 20.29 14.43
C VAL A 456 14.51 19.71 15.71
N ILE A 457 13.75 18.86 16.39
CA ILE A 457 14.30 18.02 17.45
C ILE A 457 15.08 16.92 16.74
N ASP A 458 16.38 16.97 16.88
CA ASP A 458 17.22 15.92 16.36
C ASP A 458 17.01 14.64 17.16
N ARG A 459 17.67 13.62 16.66
CA ARG A 459 17.56 12.28 17.17
C ARG A 459 18.21 12.18 18.58
N GLU A 460 19.12 13.05 18.92
CA GLU A 460 19.78 13.13 20.23
C GLU A 460 18.92 13.90 21.25
N GLY A 461 17.74 14.38 20.84
CA GLY A 461 16.84 15.19 21.65
C GLY A 461 17.25 16.65 21.71
N ARG A 462 18.24 17.08 20.92
CA ARG A 462 18.67 18.48 20.84
C ARG A 462 17.72 19.24 19.94
N ALA A 463 17.31 20.42 20.40
CA ALA A 463 16.61 21.37 19.56
C ALA A 463 17.59 21.99 18.56
N LEU A 464 17.17 22.07 17.30
CA LEU A 464 17.84 22.81 16.22
C LEU A 464 16.83 23.79 15.63
N LEU A 465 17.25 25.02 15.33
CA LEU A 465 16.40 25.91 14.55
C LEU A 465 16.28 25.38 13.12
N SER A 466 15.07 25.42 12.54
CA SER A 466 14.88 24.94 11.16
C SER A 466 15.83 25.65 10.19
N GLY A 467 16.57 24.90 9.38
CA GLY A 467 17.56 25.45 8.45
C GLY A 467 18.94 25.80 9.05
N ARG A 468 19.17 25.54 10.35
CA ARG A 468 20.46 25.70 11.05
C ARG A 468 21.01 24.37 11.56
N ALA A 469 22.30 24.37 11.91
CA ALA A 469 23.01 23.22 12.46
C ALA A 469 22.90 23.12 14.00
N ASP A 470 22.45 24.19 14.66
CA ASP A 470 22.34 24.34 16.11
C ASP A 470 21.13 25.22 16.49
N PHE A 471 20.71 25.13 17.76
CA PHE A 471 19.80 26.10 18.35
C PHE A 471 20.62 27.16 19.11
N ASN A 472 20.51 28.40 18.65
CA ASN A 472 21.17 29.54 19.27
C ASN A 472 20.11 30.38 20.01
N GLU A 473 20.05 30.21 21.33
CA GLU A 473 19.09 30.88 22.20
C GLU A 473 19.28 32.40 22.20
N GLU A 474 20.53 32.88 22.25
CA GLU A 474 20.86 34.30 22.25
C GLU A 474 20.37 34.99 20.97
N LEU A 475 20.54 34.34 19.81
CA LEU A 475 20.02 34.84 18.54
C LEU A 475 18.50 34.95 18.52
N VAL A 476 17.81 33.92 19.03
CA VAL A 476 16.34 33.89 19.08
C VAL A 476 15.84 34.99 20.00
N ASN A 477 16.41 35.13 21.19
CA ASN A 477 16.04 36.17 22.15
C ASN A 477 16.31 37.56 21.58
N SER A 478 17.50 37.77 20.99
CA SER A 478 17.86 39.04 20.35
C SER A 478 16.90 39.42 19.22
N TYR A 479 16.51 38.46 18.38
CA TYR A 479 15.52 38.68 17.32
C TYR A 479 14.14 39.04 17.89
N LEU A 480 13.67 38.33 18.92
CA LEU A 480 12.37 38.57 19.54
C LEU A 480 12.32 39.91 20.29
N ASP A 481 13.39 40.27 21.00
CA ASP A 481 13.55 41.57 21.65
C ASP A 481 13.55 42.71 20.64
N SER A 482 14.24 42.50 19.51
CA SER A 482 14.27 43.44 18.39
C SER A 482 12.88 43.62 17.77
N LEU A 483 12.13 42.53 17.57
CA LEU A 483 10.75 42.56 17.07
C LEU A 483 9.80 43.28 18.05
N TYR A 484 9.95 43.04 19.35
CA TYR A 484 9.15 43.69 20.38
C TYR A 484 9.44 45.19 20.50
N SER A 485 10.73 45.55 20.55
CA SER A 485 11.18 46.94 20.64
C SER A 485 10.71 47.75 19.43
N THR A 486 10.74 47.15 18.25
CA THR A 486 10.21 47.75 17.00
C THR A 486 8.72 48.08 17.12
N ASN A 487 7.92 47.16 17.66
CA ASN A 487 6.48 47.39 17.86
C ASN A 487 6.21 48.49 18.91
N LEU A 488 6.93 48.48 20.04
CA LEU A 488 6.81 49.50 21.08
C LEU A 488 7.17 50.89 20.54
N ALA A 489 8.32 51.00 19.87
CA ALA A 489 8.80 52.24 19.26
C ALA A 489 7.80 52.78 18.22
N ALA A 490 7.13 51.91 17.47
CA ALA A 490 6.08 52.29 16.53
C ALA A 490 4.84 52.85 17.27
N LEU A 491 4.35 52.18 18.32
CA LEU A 491 3.20 52.66 19.09
C LEU A 491 3.46 54.02 19.76
N GLU A 492 4.65 54.21 20.32
CA GLU A 492 5.08 55.48 20.91
C GLU A 492 5.23 56.58 19.86
N THR A 493 5.81 56.25 18.71
CA THR A 493 5.88 57.17 17.55
C THR A 493 4.49 57.62 17.13
N MET A 494 3.51 56.71 17.08
CA MET A 494 2.12 57.05 16.76
C MET A 494 1.52 58.00 17.80
N ALA A 495 1.82 57.82 19.09
CA ALA A 495 1.36 58.72 20.15
C ALA A 495 1.98 60.13 20.01
N THR A 496 3.29 60.22 19.77
CA THR A 496 4.01 61.48 19.53
C THR A 496 3.47 62.20 18.30
N ALA A 497 3.27 61.48 17.19
CA ALA A 497 2.67 62.01 15.97
C ALA A 497 1.25 62.59 16.21
N ARG A 498 0.41 61.91 17.00
CA ARG A 498 -0.94 62.41 17.34
C ARG A 498 -0.87 63.68 18.18
N ARG A 499 0.04 63.76 19.16
CA ARG A 499 0.25 64.96 19.99
C ARG A 499 0.68 66.15 19.13
N LEU A 500 1.64 65.95 18.22
CA LEU A 500 2.11 66.99 17.32
C LEU A 500 1.07 67.47 16.32
N SER A 501 0.33 66.52 15.72
CA SER A 501 -0.76 66.85 14.80
C SER A 501 -1.79 67.76 15.45
N ARG A 502 -2.15 67.52 16.74
CA ARG A 502 -3.06 68.39 17.50
C ARG A 502 -2.44 69.76 17.81
N LYS A 503 -1.19 69.78 18.27
CA LYS A 503 -0.45 71.01 18.61
C LYS A 503 -0.32 71.95 17.41
N TYR A 504 0.01 71.43 16.23
CA TYR A 504 0.21 72.24 15.01
C TYR A 504 -1.07 72.51 14.23
N GLN A 505 -2.13 71.69 14.40
CA GLN A 505 -3.48 72.05 13.92
C GLN A 505 -3.98 73.33 14.60
N ALA A 506 -3.71 73.49 15.90
CA ALA A 506 -4.07 74.71 16.64
C ALA A 506 -3.31 75.96 16.16
N ILE A 507 -2.15 75.78 15.52
CA ILE A 507 -1.27 76.87 15.04
C ILE A 507 -1.34 77.00 13.49
N ALA A 508 -2.22 76.24 12.83
CA ALA A 508 -2.43 76.23 11.37
C ALA A 508 -1.17 75.93 10.52
N ASP A 509 -0.21 75.14 11.02
CA ASP A 509 0.98 74.71 10.24
C ASP A 509 0.73 73.39 9.48
N ASP A 510 0.19 73.50 8.26
CA ASP A 510 -0.21 72.36 7.41
C ASP A 510 0.95 71.40 7.08
N LYS A 511 2.18 71.91 6.91
CA LYS A 511 3.34 71.08 6.56
C LYS A 511 3.71 70.14 7.71
N ARG A 512 3.75 70.65 8.95
CA ARG A 512 4.04 69.84 10.14
C ARG A 512 2.91 68.86 10.45
N VAL A 513 1.66 69.25 10.23
CA VAL A 513 0.50 68.36 10.37
C VAL A 513 0.56 67.19 9.37
N LYS A 514 0.91 67.44 8.10
CA LYS A 514 1.10 66.39 7.08
C LYS A 514 2.22 65.41 7.44
N LEU A 515 3.35 65.92 7.93
CA LEU A 515 4.47 65.08 8.37
C LEU A 515 4.08 64.19 9.56
N ALA A 516 3.44 64.77 10.59
CA ALA A 516 2.95 64.03 11.75
C ALA A 516 1.93 62.95 11.35
N ARG A 517 0.99 63.25 10.43
CA ARG A 517 0.04 62.25 9.91
C ARG A 517 0.75 61.10 9.17
N THR A 518 1.77 61.42 8.37
CA THR A 518 2.55 60.41 7.63
C THR A 518 3.34 59.51 8.58
N ALA A 519 4.02 60.10 9.57
CA ALA A 519 4.74 59.35 10.60
C ALA A 519 3.79 58.43 11.40
N GLY A 520 2.62 58.94 11.79
CA GLY A 520 1.61 58.14 12.48
C GLY A 520 1.07 56.96 11.64
N ARG A 521 0.89 57.15 10.33
CA ARG A 521 0.45 56.07 9.42
C ARG A 521 1.54 55.01 9.22
N ASN A 522 2.80 55.43 9.05
CA ASN A 522 3.92 54.50 8.90
C ASN A 522 4.11 53.68 10.17
N ALA A 523 4.06 54.33 11.33
CA ALA A 523 4.14 53.67 12.62
C ALA A 523 3.02 52.64 12.84
N LEU A 524 1.78 52.95 12.42
CA LEU A 524 0.68 51.98 12.46
C LEU A 524 0.97 50.76 11.58
N ASN A 525 1.41 50.97 10.33
CA ASN A 525 1.75 49.87 9.41
C ASN A 525 2.89 49.00 9.96
N ILE A 526 3.89 49.61 10.59
CA ILE A 526 5.02 48.90 11.23
C ILE A 526 4.55 48.06 12.42
N ALA A 527 3.64 48.59 13.25
CA ALA A 527 3.03 47.84 14.33
C ALA A 527 2.21 46.65 13.80
N GLU A 528 1.43 46.84 12.73
CA GLU A 528 0.68 45.76 12.07
C GLU A 528 1.59 44.71 11.44
N LYS A 529 2.67 45.12 10.77
CA LYS A 529 3.63 44.19 10.14
C LYS A 529 4.50 43.45 11.14
N SER A 530 4.95 44.10 12.20
CA SER A 530 5.66 43.41 13.29
C SER A 530 4.75 42.37 13.96
N PHE A 531 3.46 42.69 14.13
CA PHE A 531 2.45 41.73 14.58
C PHE A 531 2.24 40.58 13.58
N GLU A 532 2.16 40.85 12.27
CA GLU A 532 2.01 39.81 11.24
C GLU A 532 3.24 38.87 11.16
N ILE A 533 4.45 39.42 11.27
CA ILE A 533 5.70 38.64 11.33
C ILE A 533 5.70 37.74 12.56
N ALA A 534 5.21 38.26 13.69
CA ALA A 534 4.99 37.48 14.87
C ALA A 534 3.93 36.38 14.58
N GLU A 535 2.77 36.72 14.03
CA GLU A 535 1.70 35.75 13.78
C GLU A 535 2.13 34.65 12.80
N ARG A 536 3.06 34.92 11.88
CA ARG A 536 3.54 33.98 10.85
C ARG A 536 4.95 33.47 11.06
N SER A 537 5.49 33.59 12.28
CA SER A 537 6.88 33.21 12.59
C SER A 537 7.20 31.78 12.17
N PHE A 538 6.26 30.85 12.32
CA PHE A 538 6.46 29.45 11.96
C PHE A 538 6.75 29.27 10.45
N ALA A 539 5.95 29.92 9.61
CA ALA A 539 6.10 29.85 8.16
C ALA A 539 7.32 30.63 7.67
N LEU A 540 7.56 31.81 8.25
CA LEU A 540 8.64 32.70 7.84
C LEU A 540 10.03 32.18 8.21
N LEU A 541 10.15 31.46 9.34
CA LEU A 541 11.44 30.98 9.85
C LEU A 541 11.74 29.53 9.43
N GLY A 542 10.86 28.89 8.65
CA GLY A 542 10.99 27.48 8.27
C GLY A 542 12.30 27.14 7.52
N ASN A 543 12.96 28.13 6.95
CA ASN A 543 14.21 27.97 6.20
C ASN A 543 15.43 28.61 6.88
N GLY A 544 15.36 28.96 8.16
CA GLY A 544 16.48 29.56 8.90
C GLY A 544 16.18 30.95 9.44
N LEU A 545 16.84 31.30 10.53
CA LEU A 545 16.99 32.65 11.06
C LEU A 545 18.47 32.93 11.18
N HIS A 546 18.98 34.02 10.58
CA HIS A 546 20.40 34.37 10.64
C HIS A 546 20.59 35.86 10.93
N LYS A 547 21.61 36.22 11.71
CA LYS A 547 22.02 37.62 11.88
C LYS A 547 22.91 38.05 10.72
N ILE A 548 22.63 39.20 10.11
CA ILE A 548 23.47 39.77 9.05
C ILE A 548 24.65 40.47 9.72
N ASP A 549 25.87 40.24 9.25
CA ASP A 549 27.04 40.84 9.88
C ASP A 549 27.08 42.36 9.63
N ARG A 550 27.60 43.11 10.60
CA ARG A 550 27.75 44.58 10.55
C ARG A 550 26.42 45.34 10.39
N SER A 551 25.30 44.69 10.66
CA SER A 551 23.95 45.26 10.65
C SER A 551 23.17 44.69 11.82
N GLU A 552 22.21 45.44 12.36
CA GLU A 552 21.24 44.89 13.32
C GLU A 552 20.10 44.12 12.61
N ALA A 553 20.31 43.71 11.36
CA ALA A 553 19.29 43.10 10.52
C ALA A 553 19.34 41.57 10.61
N TYR A 554 18.20 40.94 10.35
CA TYR A 554 18.06 39.49 10.38
C TYR A 554 17.61 38.97 9.02
N LEU A 555 18.26 37.93 8.51
CA LEU A 555 17.81 37.16 7.36
C LEU A 555 16.82 36.09 7.84
N VAL A 556 15.54 36.29 7.55
CA VAL A 556 14.40 35.46 7.94
C VAL A 556 14.02 34.54 6.78
N GLY A 557 14.04 33.24 7.02
CA GLY A 557 13.67 32.20 6.06
C GLY A 557 14.54 32.17 4.80
N ARG A 558 15.72 32.80 4.84
CA ARG A 558 16.58 33.03 3.66
C ARG A 558 15.86 33.76 2.50
N GLN A 559 14.73 34.41 2.78
CA GLN A 559 13.89 35.08 1.79
C GLN A 559 13.75 36.56 2.08
N PHE A 560 13.68 36.92 3.36
CA PHE A 560 13.38 38.26 3.80
C PHE A 560 14.43 38.79 4.75
N VAL A 561 14.62 40.10 4.74
CA VAL A 561 15.45 40.85 5.68
C VAL A 561 14.51 41.60 6.61
N PHE A 562 14.61 41.30 7.90
CA PHE A 562 13.94 42.01 8.97
C PHE A 562 14.87 43.12 9.50
N LEU A 563 14.37 44.36 9.47
CA LEU A 563 15.09 45.55 9.94
C LEU A 563 14.45 46.04 11.24
N PRO A 564 15.07 45.83 12.40
CA PRO A 564 14.51 46.30 13.64
C PRO A 564 14.66 47.81 13.76
N ALA A 565 13.86 48.38 14.64
CA ALA A 565 13.96 49.77 14.98
C ALA A 565 13.91 49.97 16.48
N GLU A 566 14.97 50.60 16.97
CA GLU A 566 15.35 50.49 18.36
C GLU A 566 14.79 51.63 19.23
N ARG A 567 14.33 52.73 18.61
CA ARG A 567 13.78 53.88 19.34
C ARG A 567 12.58 54.53 18.66
N PRO A 568 11.63 55.07 19.42
CA PRO A 568 10.53 55.88 18.86
C PRO A 568 11.06 57.16 18.23
N LEU A 569 10.31 57.71 17.28
CA LEU A 569 10.55 59.07 16.78
C LEU A 569 10.13 60.08 17.84
N THR A 570 11.06 60.98 18.17
CA THR A 570 10.82 62.09 19.09
C THR A 570 10.20 63.28 18.37
N GLU A 571 9.72 64.26 19.15
CA GLU A 571 9.23 65.52 18.60
C GLU A 571 10.32 66.23 17.78
N ASP A 572 11.56 66.24 18.28
CA ASP A 572 12.70 66.84 17.59
C ASP A 572 13.05 66.13 16.27
N ASP A 573 12.97 64.79 16.22
CA ASP A 573 13.22 64.02 14.99
C ASP A 573 12.22 64.41 13.88
N LEU A 574 10.95 64.63 14.26
CA LEU A 574 9.91 65.06 13.35
C LEU A 574 10.06 66.53 12.94
N LEU A 575 10.68 67.36 13.78
CA LEU A 575 10.87 68.79 13.50
C LEU A 575 12.14 69.10 12.70
N LYS A 576 13.19 68.28 12.81
CA LYS A 576 14.48 68.49 12.15
C LYS A 576 14.49 68.17 10.65
N GLN A 577 13.37 67.73 10.08
CA GLN A 577 13.15 67.51 8.65
C GLN A 577 14.24 66.68 7.94
N ASP A 578 14.90 65.75 8.64
CA ASP A 578 15.80 64.80 7.99
C ASP A 578 14.98 63.61 7.47
N SER A 579 14.51 63.75 6.22
CA SER A 579 13.69 62.78 5.47
C SER A 579 14.31 61.38 5.33
N SER A 580 15.53 61.17 5.83
CA SER A 580 16.20 59.86 5.88
C SER A 580 15.64 58.92 6.95
N LEU A 581 14.87 59.42 7.93
CA LEU A 581 14.62 58.71 9.19
C LEU A 581 13.23 58.14 9.45
N ILE A 582 12.23 58.31 8.58
CA ILE A 582 10.89 57.78 8.89
C ILE A 582 10.73 56.35 8.31
N TRP A 583 11.61 55.45 8.78
CA TRP A 583 11.50 53.98 8.65
C TRP A 583 11.47 53.45 7.19
N THR A 584 12.09 54.29 6.34
CA THR A 584 12.90 54.05 5.12
C THR A 584 12.25 53.49 3.85
N ARG A 585 11.81 54.40 2.93
CA ARG A 585 12.30 54.40 1.54
C ARG A 585 12.04 55.69 0.75
N LYS A 586 12.99 56.03 -0.13
CA LYS A 586 13.04 57.24 -0.96
C LYS A 586 12.21 57.16 -2.25
N ASP A 587 11.82 55.97 -2.74
CA ASP A 587 10.85 55.74 -3.83
C ASP A 587 10.46 54.23 -3.76
N ALA A 588 9.24 53.72 -3.90
CA ALA A 588 7.98 54.23 -4.42
C ALA A 588 6.79 53.69 -3.59
N SER A 589 5.74 54.52 -3.43
CA SER A 589 4.39 54.22 -2.92
C SER A 589 4.25 53.45 -1.58
N THR A 590 4.30 54.22 -0.49
CA THR A 590 3.44 54.09 0.73
C THR A 590 3.62 53.01 1.81
N SER A 591 4.51 52.03 1.70
CA SER A 591 4.65 50.99 2.75
C SER A 591 6.02 51.03 3.46
N ALA A 592 6.06 51.55 4.69
CA ALA A 592 7.15 51.29 5.63
C ALA A 592 7.06 49.81 6.07
N SER A 593 7.79 48.94 5.39
CA SER A 593 7.79 47.51 5.64
C SER A 593 9.01 47.12 6.45
N VAL A 594 8.77 46.51 7.62
CA VAL A 594 9.82 45.99 8.51
C VAL A 594 10.48 44.72 7.93
N LEU A 595 9.83 44.10 6.95
CA LEU A 595 10.27 42.90 6.24
C LEU A 595 10.42 43.21 4.75
N ILE A 596 11.61 43.03 4.21
CA ILE A 596 11.95 43.36 2.82
C ILE A 596 12.51 42.10 2.15
N PRO A 597 12.06 41.70 0.94
CA PRO A 597 12.72 40.62 0.21
C PRO A 597 14.23 40.89 0.11
N TRP A 598 15.07 39.89 0.38
CA TRP A 598 16.52 40.14 0.46
C TRP A 598 17.10 40.73 -0.84
N LYS A 599 16.51 40.37 -1.99
CA LYS A 599 16.86 40.89 -3.31
C LYS A 599 16.58 42.39 -3.47
N ASP A 600 15.59 42.89 -2.75
CA ASP A 600 15.21 44.30 -2.79
C ASP A 600 16.02 45.11 -1.76
N TYR A 601 16.56 44.45 -0.75
CA TYR A 601 17.43 45.05 0.27
C TYR A 601 18.89 45.09 -0.17
N PHE A 602 19.40 44.02 -0.77
CA PHE A 602 20.77 43.93 -1.26
C PHE A 602 20.82 44.10 -2.78
N HIS A 603 21.62 45.05 -3.27
CA HIS A 603 21.89 45.24 -4.70
C HIS A 603 22.94 44.21 -5.23
N GLY A 604 22.73 42.93 -4.93
CA GLY A 604 23.65 41.82 -5.20
C GLY A 604 24.14 41.10 -3.93
N THR A 605 24.74 39.92 -4.09
CA THR A 605 25.24 39.11 -2.95
C THR A 605 26.69 39.44 -2.55
N GLY A 606 27.41 40.20 -3.39
CA GLY A 606 28.83 40.50 -3.19
C GLY A 606 29.08 41.39 -1.96
N GLY A 607 29.95 40.92 -1.06
CA GLY A 607 30.39 41.68 0.12
C GLY A 607 29.45 41.63 1.33
N VAL A 608 28.29 40.97 1.20
CA VAL A 608 27.40 40.73 2.34
C VAL A 608 27.83 39.44 3.03
N THR A 609 28.10 39.53 4.32
CA THR A 609 28.36 38.37 5.17
C THR A 609 27.25 38.19 6.20
N VAL A 610 26.94 36.94 6.51
CA VAL A 610 25.90 36.50 7.43
C VAL A 610 26.54 35.45 8.34
N GLU A 611 26.72 35.79 9.61
CA GLU A 611 27.38 34.95 10.61
C GLU A 611 28.80 34.53 10.17
N GLY A 612 29.55 35.47 9.60
CA GLY A 612 30.91 35.27 9.10
C GLY A 612 31.00 34.56 7.75
N LYS A 613 29.87 34.19 7.12
CA LYS A 613 29.84 33.49 5.84
C LYS A 613 29.32 34.39 4.71
N PRO A 614 29.82 34.27 3.47
CA PRO A 614 29.23 34.93 2.31
C PRO A 614 27.73 34.62 2.16
N LEU A 615 26.92 35.62 1.81
CA LEU A 615 25.46 35.48 1.69
C LEU A 615 25.07 34.38 0.68
N ASP A 616 25.77 34.26 -0.44
CA ASP A 616 25.56 33.21 -1.45
C ASP A 616 25.77 31.80 -0.88
N LEU A 617 26.77 31.62 -0.01
CA LEU A 617 27.02 30.36 0.67
C LEU A 617 25.90 30.04 1.66
N VAL A 618 25.45 31.01 2.46
CA VAL A 618 24.31 30.83 3.40
C VAL A 618 23.00 30.52 2.67
N LEU A 619 22.77 31.10 1.48
CA LEU A 619 21.65 30.77 0.62
C LEU A 619 21.80 29.37 -0.01
N ALA A 620 23.02 28.94 -0.33
CA ALA A 620 23.35 27.65 -0.92
C ALA A 620 23.42 26.49 0.09
N GLU A 621 23.55 26.74 1.39
CA GLU A 621 23.56 25.71 2.45
C GLU A 621 22.26 24.88 2.51
N ASN A 622 21.20 25.33 1.82
CA ASN A 622 19.99 24.56 1.54
C ASN A 622 20.14 23.50 0.43
N LEU A 623 21.33 23.33 -0.16
CA LEU A 623 21.65 22.24 -1.10
C LEU A 623 22.20 20.99 -0.39
N LYS A 624 21.87 20.77 0.88
CA LYS A 624 21.99 19.40 1.42
C LYS A 624 20.87 18.56 0.81
N PRO A 625 21.20 17.40 0.22
CA PRO A 625 20.21 16.60 -0.49
C PRO A 625 19.07 16.29 0.47
N PRO A 626 17.80 16.41 0.02
CA PRO A 626 16.65 16.05 0.84
C PRO A 626 16.95 14.68 1.43
N CYS A 627 16.77 14.51 2.73
CA CYS A 627 16.63 13.19 3.30
C CYS A 627 15.52 12.52 2.50
N THR A 628 15.91 11.68 1.54
CA THR A 628 15.00 10.93 0.71
C THR A 628 14.23 10.05 1.68
N GLY A 629 12.95 10.35 1.89
CA GLY A 629 12.07 9.41 2.59
C GLY A 629 12.25 8.01 2.00
N PRO A 630 11.98 6.95 2.78
CA PRO A 630 12.23 5.57 2.37
C PRO A 630 11.63 5.33 0.97
N LEU A 631 12.50 5.08 -0.03
CA LEU A 631 12.00 4.77 -1.36
C LEU A 631 11.43 3.36 -1.31
N THR A 632 10.17 3.22 -1.69
CA THR A 632 9.48 1.95 -1.79
C THR A 632 9.14 1.73 -3.25
N VAL A 633 9.64 0.63 -3.82
CA VAL A 633 9.34 0.15 -5.17
C VAL A 633 8.45 -1.06 -5.02
N VAL A 634 7.32 -1.08 -5.73
CA VAL A 634 6.36 -2.18 -5.67
C VAL A 634 6.09 -2.68 -7.08
N PHE A 635 6.16 -3.99 -7.26
CA PHE A 635 5.76 -4.67 -8.48
C PHE A 635 4.48 -5.44 -8.25
N ASP A 636 3.47 -5.20 -9.09
CA ASP A 636 2.19 -5.92 -9.04
C ASP A 636 2.24 -7.18 -9.91
N SER A 637 1.73 -8.29 -9.39
CA SER A 637 1.60 -9.52 -10.17
C SER A 637 0.69 -9.37 -11.38
N ARG A 638 -0.26 -8.42 -11.36
CA ARG A 638 -1.16 -8.15 -12.50
C ARG A 638 -0.42 -7.56 -13.70
N ASP A 639 0.59 -6.74 -13.47
CA ASP A 639 1.38 -6.17 -14.56
C ASP A 639 2.14 -7.26 -15.30
N LEU A 640 2.65 -8.26 -14.57
CA LEU A 640 3.30 -9.45 -15.11
C LEU A 640 2.38 -10.34 -15.95
N GLN A 641 1.06 -10.19 -15.79
CA GLN A 641 0.03 -10.97 -16.50
C GLN A 641 -0.55 -10.25 -17.71
N SER A 642 -0.52 -8.91 -17.70
CA SER A 642 -1.16 -8.07 -18.72
C SER A 642 -0.50 -8.14 -20.10
N GLY A 643 0.71 -8.70 -20.21
CA GLY A 643 1.52 -8.69 -21.44
C GLY A 643 2.11 -7.31 -21.78
N GLY A 644 1.81 -6.28 -20.98
CA GLY A 644 2.26 -4.90 -21.16
C GLY A 644 3.70 -4.65 -20.70
N ALA A 645 3.99 -3.40 -20.34
CA ALA A 645 5.23 -3.05 -19.65
C ALA A 645 5.07 -3.36 -18.15
N VAL A 646 6.12 -3.88 -17.52
CA VAL A 646 6.18 -4.02 -16.06
C VAL A 646 6.51 -2.65 -15.48
N ILE A 647 5.56 -2.05 -14.77
CA ILE A 647 5.69 -0.68 -14.26
C ILE A 647 6.05 -0.74 -12.77
N PRO A 648 7.25 -0.28 -12.36
CA PRO A 648 7.56 -0.15 -10.94
C PRO A 648 6.72 0.96 -10.33
N HIS A 649 5.91 0.63 -9.33
CA HIS A 649 5.13 1.60 -8.58
C HIS A 649 5.97 2.20 -7.45
N LEU A 650 6.12 3.53 -7.43
CA LEU A 650 6.96 4.21 -6.45
C LEU A 650 6.14 4.89 -5.36
N SER A 651 6.63 4.81 -4.12
CA SER A 651 6.11 5.61 -3.00
C SER A 651 7.23 5.99 -2.02
N ARG A 652 7.03 7.11 -1.31
CA ARG A 652 7.83 7.52 -0.14
C ARG A 652 7.25 7.01 1.18
N THR A 653 5.99 6.59 1.16
CA THR A 653 5.32 5.95 2.29
C THR A 653 5.51 4.44 2.16
N TYR A 654 5.83 3.79 3.27
CA TYR A 654 5.85 2.34 3.29
C TYR A 654 4.49 1.83 3.75
N PRO A 655 3.68 1.22 2.86
CA PRO A 655 2.31 0.83 3.18
C PRO A 655 2.26 -0.24 4.28
N PHE A 656 3.35 -0.98 4.49
CA PHE A 656 3.43 -2.07 5.45
C PHE A 656 4.16 -1.72 6.76
N GLU A 657 4.35 -0.43 7.09
CA GLU A 657 5.15 0.02 8.25
C GLU A 657 4.71 -0.53 9.60
N ALA A 658 3.41 -0.74 9.77
CA ALA A 658 2.83 -1.27 10.99
C ALA A 658 2.65 -2.81 10.99
N HIS A 659 3.18 -3.51 9.98
CA HIS A 659 3.01 -4.96 9.87
C HIS A 659 4.24 -5.68 10.47
N PRO A 660 4.08 -6.33 11.64
CA PRO A 660 5.11 -7.20 12.17
C PRO A 660 5.21 -8.47 11.30
N ILE A 661 6.33 -9.18 11.41
CA ILE A 661 6.48 -10.55 10.90
C ILE A 661 5.55 -11.40 11.77
N THR A 662 4.47 -11.94 11.23
CA THR A 662 3.51 -12.71 12.01
C THR A 662 4.03 -14.09 12.33
N GLU A 663 3.45 -14.74 13.34
CA GLU A 663 3.72 -16.13 13.64
C GLU A 663 3.65 -16.99 12.37
N GLY A 664 4.61 -17.90 12.23
CA GLY A 664 4.80 -18.73 11.07
C GLY A 664 5.48 -18.04 9.89
N GLN A 665 5.66 -16.72 9.82
CA GLN A 665 6.36 -16.09 8.69
C GLN A 665 7.89 -16.22 8.79
N SER A 666 8.53 -16.36 7.63
CA SER A 666 9.99 -16.43 7.51
C SER A 666 10.59 -15.08 7.16
N ALA A 667 11.73 -14.78 7.77
CA ALA A 667 12.53 -13.60 7.51
C ALA A 667 14.01 -13.98 7.41
N TYR A 668 14.68 -13.43 6.39
CA TYR A 668 16.12 -13.58 6.21
C TYR A 668 16.82 -12.28 6.59
N TYR A 669 17.93 -12.37 7.31
CA TYR A 669 18.76 -11.22 7.62
C TYR A 669 20.24 -11.47 7.33
N CYS A 670 20.85 -10.55 6.58
CA CYS A 670 22.28 -10.51 6.34
C CYS A 670 22.83 -9.12 6.68
N VAL A 671 23.82 -9.07 7.57
CA VAL A 671 24.46 -7.82 8.00
C VAL A 671 25.32 -7.22 6.87
N ASN A 672 26.07 -8.06 6.15
CA ASN A 672 27.01 -7.67 5.10
C ASN A 672 26.51 -8.13 3.74
N GLY A 673 25.29 -7.73 3.37
CA GLY A 673 24.61 -8.27 2.20
C GLY A 673 25.14 -7.74 0.86
N LEU A 674 25.41 -6.43 0.76
CA LEU A 674 25.91 -5.82 -0.47
C LEU A 674 27.09 -4.91 -0.18
N LYS A 675 28.08 -4.87 -1.06
CA LYS A 675 29.15 -3.88 -1.06
C LYS A 675 28.97 -2.91 -2.22
N THR A 676 29.24 -1.63 -1.95
CA THR A 676 29.18 -0.55 -2.93
C THR A 676 30.32 0.43 -2.71
N GLY A 677 30.68 1.18 -3.76
CA GLY A 677 31.76 2.16 -3.71
C GLY A 677 33.15 1.51 -3.79
N SER A 678 34.14 2.31 -4.17
CA SER A 678 35.52 1.82 -4.35
C SER A 678 36.48 2.26 -3.24
N LYS A 679 36.17 3.34 -2.49
CA LYS A 679 36.92 3.87 -1.33
C LYS A 679 36.18 5.07 -0.67
N PRO A 680 35.71 4.97 0.60
CA PRO A 680 35.62 3.75 1.39
C PRO A 680 34.60 2.79 0.77
N GLU A 681 34.90 1.48 0.84
CA GLU A 681 33.91 0.44 0.54
C GLU A 681 32.81 0.49 1.62
N VAL A 682 31.56 0.35 1.19
CA VAL A 682 30.40 0.48 2.05
C VAL A 682 29.54 -0.78 1.94
N CYS A 683 29.28 -1.43 3.06
CA CYS A 683 28.42 -2.58 3.20
C CYS A 683 26.97 -2.18 3.52
N TRP A 684 26.00 -2.87 2.94
CA TRP A 684 24.57 -2.72 3.22
C TRP A 684 24.04 -4.01 3.82
N SER A 685 23.16 -3.89 4.80
CA SER A 685 22.43 -5.04 5.33
C SER A 685 21.17 -5.30 4.50
N ILE A 686 20.80 -6.56 4.37
CA ILE A 686 19.58 -7.00 3.68
C ILE A 686 18.67 -7.68 4.70
N LEU A 687 17.40 -7.28 4.71
CA LEU A 687 16.32 -8.01 5.37
C LEU A 687 15.32 -8.42 4.31
N ILE A 688 14.98 -9.71 4.23
CA ILE A 688 13.91 -10.21 3.37
C ILE A 688 12.78 -10.73 4.26
N ARG A 689 11.54 -10.39 3.93
CA ARG A 689 10.34 -11.01 4.52
C ARG A 689 9.67 -11.84 3.44
N ASP A 690 9.50 -13.13 3.68
CA ASP A 690 8.86 -14.03 2.73
C ASP A 690 7.50 -14.48 3.28
N ASN A 691 6.45 -13.77 2.87
CA ASN A 691 5.09 -14.11 3.25
C ASN A 691 4.53 -15.22 2.36
N ALA A 692 5.13 -15.47 1.19
CA ALA A 692 4.70 -16.51 0.26
C ALA A 692 5.12 -17.90 0.73
N PHE A 693 6.24 -18.00 1.45
CA PHE A 693 6.78 -19.25 2.00
C PHE A 693 5.81 -19.97 2.97
N HIS A 694 4.98 -19.23 3.72
CA HIS A 694 4.09 -19.80 4.76
C HIS A 694 2.63 -19.37 4.68
N LYS A 695 2.21 -18.74 3.57
CA LYS A 695 0.85 -18.19 3.40
C LYS A 695 -0.30 -19.21 3.49
N ASN A 696 0.03 -20.50 3.53
CA ASN A 696 -0.90 -21.60 3.29
C ASN A 696 -1.28 -22.42 4.55
N THR A 697 -0.65 -22.20 5.70
CA THR A 697 -0.94 -22.94 6.95
C THR A 697 -1.68 -22.12 8.01
N ALA A 698 -1.72 -20.79 7.89
CA ALA A 698 -2.49 -19.96 8.81
C ALA A 698 -3.99 -20.05 8.49
N THR A 699 -4.66 -21.07 9.04
CA THR A 699 -6.12 -21.19 9.17
C THR A 699 -6.77 -19.98 9.87
N SER A 700 -5.97 -19.10 10.48
CA SER A 700 -6.39 -17.80 11.00
C SER A 700 -6.11 -16.70 9.97
N GLY A 701 -6.97 -16.65 8.95
CA GLY A 701 -7.09 -15.54 8.00
C GLY A 701 -7.49 -14.22 8.65
N ASN A 702 -6.72 -13.71 9.61
CA ASN A 702 -6.67 -12.29 9.86
C ASN A 702 -5.86 -11.67 8.71
N ARG A 703 -6.50 -11.53 7.55
CA ARG A 703 -6.19 -10.36 6.71
C ARG A 703 -6.43 -9.18 7.62
N TYR A 704 -5.35 -8.62 8.17
CA TYR A 704 -5.47 -7.52 9.10
C TYR A 704 -6.31 -6.46 8.40
N PRO A 705 -7.46 -6.07 8.95
CA PRO A 705 -8.13 -4.89 8.45
C PRO A 705 -7.10 -3.79 8.62
N LEU A 706 -6.62 -3.24 7.50
CA LEU A 706 -5.91 -1.98 7.44
C LEU A 706 -6.86 -0.96 8.04
N LYS A 707 -6.91 -0.89 9.38
CA LYS A 707 -8.09 -0.42 10.13
C LYS A 707 -8.40 1.07 9.90
N ASN A 708 -7.60 1.76 9.07
CA ASN A 708 -7.84 3.10 8.53
C ASN A 708 -7.05 3.40 7.21
N ARG A 709 -6.65 2.41 6.39
CA ARG A 709 -5.83 2.63 5.17
C ARG A 709 -6.34 1.89 3.92
N HIS A 710 -7.65 1.88 3.69
CA HIS A 710 -8.27 1.26 2.50
C HIS A 710 -7.86 1.84 1.13
N GLN A 711 -6.90 2.77 1.07
CA GLN A 711 -6.52 3.48 -0.14
C GLN A 711 -5.01 3.69 -0.32
N TRP A 712 -4.14 2.94 0.38
CA TRP A 712 -2.69 3.09 0.17
C TRP A 712 -2.30 2.88 -1.30
N HIS A 713 -3.05 2.07 -2.02
CA HIS A 713 -2.88 1.88 -3.46
C HIS A 713 -2.96 3.17 -4.29
N ARG A 714 -3.63 4.22 -3.77
CA ARG A 714 -3.77 5.54 -4.41
C ARG A 714 -2.56 6.45 -4.17
N GLU A 715 -1.73 6.14 -3.18
CA GLU A 715 -0.53 6.93 -2.85
C GLU A 715 0.66 6.60 -3.76
N PHE A 716 0.55 5.55 -4.57
CA PHE A 716 1.58 5.13 -5.51
C PHE A 716 1.46 5.87 -6.84
N GLU A 717 2.60 6.05 -7.51
CA GLU A 717 2.66 6.59 -8.86
C GLU A 717 3.20 5.49 -9.81
N PRO A 718 2.38 4.98 -10.77
CA PRO A 718 0.93 5.19 -10.90
C PRO A 718 0.12 4.51 -9.77
N PRO A 719 -1.14 4.88 -9.52
CA PRO A 719 -1.96 4.24 -8.50
C PRO A 719 -2.41 2.83 -8.94
N PHE A 720 -2.50 1.88 -8.01
CA PHE A 720 -3.03 0.55 -8.34
C PHE A 720 -4.56 0.56 -8.48
N ALA A 721 -5.10 -0.35 -9.28
CA ALA A 721 -6.54 -0.55 -9.41
C ALA A 721 -7.20 -1.08 -8.12
N SER A 722 -6.47 -1.86 -7.32
CA SER A 722 -6.87 -2.35 -5.99
C SER A 722 -5.63 -2.73 -5.17
N CYS A 723 -5.75 -2.94 -3.86
CA CYS A 723 -4.59 -3.28 -3.02
C CYS A 723 -4.08 -4.72 -3.29
N PRO A 724 -2.85 -4.90 -3.83
CA PRO A 724 -2.24 -6.23 -3.88
C PRO A 724 -1.81 -6.68 -2.48
N GLN A 725 -1.72 -7.98 -2.27
CA GLN A 725 -1.21 -8.56 -1.02
C GLN A 725 0.32 -8.65 -1.03
N LEU A 726 0.98 -8.29 0.06
CA LEU A 726 2.42 -8.46 0.19
C LEU A 726 2.80 -9.95 0.14
N SER A 727 3.50 -10.37 -0.91
CA SER A 727 4.03 -11.72 -1.03
C SER A 727 5.46 -11.81 -0.53
N PHE A 728 6.33 -10.88 -0.91
CA PHE A 728 7.64 -10.77 -0.29
C PHE A 728 8.19 -9.35 -0.36
N GLU A 729 9.10 -9.06 0.55
CA GLU A 729 9.75 -7.76 0.69
C GLU A 729 11.25 -7.91 0.81
N ILE A 730 12.00 -7.07 0.10
CA ILE A 730 13.45 -6.88 0.27
C ILE A 730 13.68 -5.48 0.84
N GLN A 731 14.29 -5.38 2.01
CA GLN A 731 14.72 -4.10 2.59
C GLN A 731 16.23 -4.01 2.58
N ILE A 732 16.75 -2.94 1.97
CA ILE A 732 18.19 -2.66 1.89
C ILE A 732 18.51 -1.53 2.84
N ARG A 733 19.30 -1.85 3.85
CA ARG A 733 19.43 -1.05 5.06
C ARG A 733 20.86 -0.58 5.26
N ARG A 734 20.92 0.61 5.88
CA ARG A 734 22.05 1.43 6.31
C ARG A 734 23.43 1.06 5.72
N PRO A 735 24.03 1.95 4.90
CA PRO A 735 25.40 1.80 4.49
C PRO A 735 26.35 1.92 5.69
N LEU A 736 27.20 0.92 5.91
CA LEU A 736 28.26 0.92 6.90
C LEU A 736 29.62 0.90 6.19
N PRO A 737 30.59 1.76 6.56
CA PRO A 737 31.95 1.61 6.06
C PRO A 737 32.48 0.21 6.39
N ARG A 738 33.06 -0.47 5.41
CA ARG A 738 33.72 -1.76 5.65
C ARG A 738 34.98 -1.49 6.49
N VAL A 739 34.97 -2.00 7.71
CA VAL A 739 36.13 -1.98 8.61
C VAL A 739 36.42 -3.44 8.91
N ASP A 740 37.61 -3.94 8.54
CA ASP A 740 37.91 -5.39 8.50
C ASP A 740 37.98 -6.06 9.89
N SER A 741 37.71 -5.33 10.98
CA SER A 741 37.72 -5.83 12.36
C SER A 741 36.84 -4.99 13.29
N VAL A 742 35.52 -5.08 13.16
CA VAL A 742 34.55 -4.42 14.04
C VAL A 742 34.18 -5.36 15.21
N PRO A 743 34.60 -5.09 16.47
CA PRO A 743 34.11 -5.83 17.64
C PRO A 743 32.57 -5.90 17.67
N ARG A 744 31.97 -7.02 18.11
CA ARG A 744 30.49 -7.21 18.16
C ARG A 744 29.74 -6.15 18.98
N SER A 745 30.43 -5.38 19.82
CA SER A 745 29.91 -4.27 20.63
C SER A 745 30.16 -2.88 20.00
N THR A 746 30.65 -2.81 18.77
CA THR A 746 31.00 -1.53 18.16
C THR A 746 29.75 -0.73 17.84
N LEU A 747 29.77 0.53 18.25
CA LEU A 747 28.75 1.50 17.93
C LEU A 747 29.23 2.30 16.74
N VAL A 748 28.49 2.29 15.64
CA VAL A 748 28.76 3.21 14.52
C VAL A 748 28.21 4.56 14.91
N THR A 749 29.11 5.53 14.95
CA THR A 749 28.77 6.95 15.14
C THR A 749 28.52 7.52 13.77
N ASP A 750 27.27 7.91 13.50
CA ASP A 750 26.95 8.57 12.24
C ASP A 750 27.64 9.94 12.19
N PRO A 751 28.58 10.22 11.26
CA PRO A 751 29.26 11.51 11.25
C PRO A 751 28.31 12.69 10.95
N ARG A 752 27.09 12.42 10.49
CA ARG A 752 26.06 13.45 10.23
C ARG A 752 25.17 13.74 11.44
N PHE A 753 25.07 12.81 12.39
CA PHE A 753 24.13 12.89 13.53
C PHE A 753 24.80 12.64 14.90
N ASP A 754 26.09 12.28 14.92
CA ASP A 754 26.87 11.87 16.10
C ASP A 754 26.22 10.76 16.96
N ARG A 755 25.28 10.03 16.35
CA ARG A 755 24.48 9.00 17.03
C ARG A 755 25.19 7.67 16.98
N LYS A 756 25.47 7.12 18.16
CA LYS A 756 26.01 5.78 18.36
C LYS A 756 24.89 4.76 18.25
N SER A 757 24.83 4.03 17.14
CA SER A 757 23.92 2.89 16.99
C SER A 757 24.75 1.61 17.03
N PRO A 758 24.28 0.53 17.69
CA PRO A 758 24.92 -0.76 17.50
C PRO A 758 24.89 -1.10 16.02
N VAL A 759 25.99 -1.66 15.52
CA VAL A 759 26.16 -2.09 14.12
C VAL A 759 25.00 -3.02 13.68
N VAL A 760 24.36 -3.70 14.64
CA VAL A 760 23.25 -4.65 14.46
C VAL A 760 22.21 -4.40 15.58
N PRO A 761 20.87 -4.46 15.35
CA PRO A 761 19.95 -4.71 16.46
C PRO A 761 20.34 -6.04 17.12
N PRO A 762 20.36 -6.17 18.46
CA PRO A 762 20.79 -7.41 19.10
C PRO A 762 19.91 -8.57 18.60
N ILE A 763 20.52 -9.45 17.82
CA ILE A 763 19.97 -10.78 17.57
C ILE A 763 20.04 -11.48 18.94
N PRO A 764 18.94 -12.03 19.47
CA PRO A 764 18.97 -12.78 20.72
C PRO A 764 20.07 -13.84 20.66
N ALA A 765 20.77 -14.08 21.77
CA ALA A 765 21.83 -15.09 21.83
C ALA A 765 21.31 -16.51 21.47
N GLU A 766 19.99 -16.71 21.55
CA GLU A 766 19.27 -17.93 21.20
C GLU A 766 19.20 -18.20 19.67
N MET A 767 19.49 -17.20 18.84
CA MET A 767 19.57 -17.34 17.37
C MET A 767 21.02 -17.43 16.84
N MET A 768 22.01 -17.40 17.75
CA MET A 768 23.42 -17.71 17.44
C MET A 768 23.75 -19.10 17.96
#